data_AF-A0A6C2YJF3-F1
#
_entry.id   AF-A0A6C2YJF3-F1
#
_cell.length_a   1.000
_cell.length_b   1.000
_cell.length_c   1.000
_cell.angle_alpha   90.00
_cell.angle_beta   90.00
_cell.angle_gamma   90.00
#
_symmetry.space_group_name_H-M   'P 1'
#
loop_
_entity.id
_entity.type
_entity.pdbx_description
1 polymer ?
#
loop_
_entity_poly.entity_id
_entity_poly.type
_entity_poly.pdbx_seq_one_letter_code
_entity_poly.pdbx_strand_id
1 'polypeptide(L)'
;MRTLLVLALLLAGTIPARSAEQYVKKPTRSETIAATLAASGLPNLTGKWYLLGPFDNDDNKGFETPFPPEKSVDLSAKLIGRDGQEIRWKEFPEFKLGSIVNLAKFGDNNNIVCYLTTEIEVSDPLLMPLSLGSDDSIAVFLNGKEILRDAAVRPAAPDQNRTEMKLVPGKNRLLIKVSNIGSGFEVYVQPELPKLVSAALRKRLDRDFPPAGNVPSGGQIAAEAKYYEISTIPLPSDCVLEVGGLGVRPDGKLLACTRRGEVWLVHNPNAAEVEDIKLTRFASGLHEALGLWVQDNKTVLVTQRPELTKLVDRDGDGVADEYETFCDQWGASGDYHEFAFGPARDKDGNFFITLNVGFGGGHQAKGAWRGWCVKINPQGELEPWAYGLRSPNGVNFSPDGDLFYTDNQGEWVASNKMHHIRKGEFYGHAAGLRWLKDSPFKGQYPDNPISGMLYDGQKGPNPNSPRGLPKLTPPVIWFPYGRMGQSVTEPRWDTTGGKFGPFAGQCFVGDQTKSMIMRVALEKINGTYQGACFPFRSGFQCGVNRIVFDENGTLYAGQTNRGWGSVGGKDWGLQRLKWTGEVPFEISIITLTKTGFDLTFTKPIQANTAATDKPYGLTSYTYNYFSNYGSPEVDRRNETVSAVRVGKDGKSVSIDVPNLKVGRVYEFRIDGILATDGESLLHPEGYYTLNHLR
;
A
#
# COMPACT_ATOMS: atom_id res chain seq x y z
N MET A 1 -1.48 26.67 -83.37
CA MET A 1 -0.57 26.17 -82.32
C MET A 1 -1.23 26.39 -80.97
N ARG A 2 -1.76 25.32 -80.37
CA ARG A 2 -2.27 25.27 -78.99
C ARG A 2 -1.25 24.43 -78.22
N THR A 3 -0.64 24.99 -77.17
CA THR A 3 0.33 24.27 -76.34
C THR A 3 -0.34 23.98 -75.00
N LEU A 4 -0.52 22.68 -74.72
CA LEU A 4 -0.92 22.13 -73.43
C LEU A 4 0.15 22.45 -72.37
N LEU A 5 -0.26 22.90 -71.19
CA LEU A 5 0.54 22.80 -69.97
C LEU A 5 -0.18 21.86 -69.01
N VAL A 6 0.44 20.71 -68.74
CA VAL A 6 -0.04 19.67 -67.83
C VAL A 6 0.23 20.10 -66.39
N LEU A 7 -0.82 20.07 -65.57
CA LEU A 7 -0.77 20.31 -64.13
C LEU A 7 -0.28 19.01 -63.45
N ALA A 8 0.90 19.03 -62.83
CA ALA A 8 1.39 17.94 -61.99
C ALA A 8 0.74 18.02 -60.60
N LEU A 9 -0.12 17.05 -60.27
CA LEU A 9 -0.57 16.81 -58.89
C LEU A 9 0.62 16.28 -58.06
N LEU A 10 1.06 17.04 -57.06
CA LEU A 10 1.78 16.49 -55.91
C LEU A 10 0.76 15.86 -54.94
N LEU A 11 0.73 14.54 -54.90
CA LEU A 11 0.09 13.77 -53.83
C LEU A 11 0.93 13.94 -52.54
N ALA A 12 0.65 14.99 -51.77
CA ALA A 12 1.01 15.03 -50.37
C ALA A 12 0.09 14.08 -49.61
N GLY A 13 0.62 12.92 -49.21
CA GLY A 13 -0.10 12.02 -48.30
C GLY A 13 -0.41 12.77 -47.00
N THR A 14 -1.69 13.04 -46.78
CA THR A 14 -2.19 13.59 -45.53
C THR A 14 -2.05 12.54 -44.43
N ILE A 15 -1.10 12.72 -43.53
CA ILE A 15 -1.02 11.94 -42.28
C ILE A 15 -2.13 12.47 -41.37
N PRO A 16 -2.95 11.61 -40.74
CA PRO A 16 -4.06 12.06 -39.91
C PRO A 16 -3.55 12.86 -38.71
N ALA A 17 -4.22 13.97 -38.42
CA ALA A 17 -4.03 14.73 -37.20
C ALA A 17 -4.22 13.83 -35.96
N ARG A 18 -3.46 14.10 -34.89
CA ARG A 18 -3.54 13.39 -33.61
C ARG A 18 -5.00 13.26 -33.16
N SER A 19 -5.46 12.04 -32.91
CA SER A 19 -6.80 11.79 -32.39
C SER A 19 -6.97 12.44 -31.02
N ALA A 20 -8.19 12.87 -30.70
CA ALA A 20 -8.51 13.33 -29.35
C ALA A 20 -8.20 12.22 -28.34
N GLU A 21 -7.62 12.58 -27.19
CA GLU A 21 -7.26 11.59 -26.17
C GLU A 21 -8.47 10.78 -25.73
N GLN A 22 -8.38 9.46 -25.86
CA GLN A 22 -9.49 8.55 -25.57
C GLN A 22 -9.05 7.47 -24.60
N TYR A 23 -9.73 7.39 -23.47
CA TYR A 23 -9.51 6.34 -22.48
C TYR A 23 -10.28 5.07 -22.86
N VAL A 24 -9.56 3.98 -23.06
CA VAL A 24 -10.13 2.69 -23.45
C VAL A 24 -9.86 1.67 -22.36
N LYS A 25 -10.84 1.47 -21.48
CA LYS A 25 -10.78 0.49 -20.39
C LYS A 25 -10.75 -0.94 -20.95
N LYS A 26 -9.80 -1.76 -20.47
CA LYS A 26 -9.67 -3.20 -20.72
C LYS A 26 -9.62 -3.96 -19.39
N PRO A 27 -9.62 -5.30 -19.36
CA PRO A 27 -9.61 -6.05 -18.11
C PRO A 27 -8.43 -5.76 -17.18
N THR A 28 -7.25 -5.46 -17.74
CA THR A 28 -6.03 -5.19 -16.95
C THR A 28 -5.49 -3.76 -17.14
N ARG A 29 -4.62 -3.30 -16.21
CA ARG A 29 -3.90 -2.01 -16.31
C ARG A 29 -3.07 -1.95 -17.58
N SER A 30 -2.30 -3.00 -17.87
CA SER A 30 -1.44 -3.12 -19.06
C SER A 30 -2.24 -2.98 -20.35
N GLU A 31 -3.31 -3.77 -20.50
CA GLU A 31 -4.17 -3.71 -21.69
C GLU A 31 -4.87 -2.36 -21.81
N THR A 32 -5.25 -1.74 -20.68
CA THR A 32 -5.87 -0.41 -20.66
C THR A 32 -4.88 0.66 -21.12
N ILE A 33 -3.63 0.60 -20.67
CA ILE A 33 -2.57 1.51 -21.12
C ILE A 33 -2.36 1.32 -22.64
N ALA A 34 -2.17 0.09 -23.09
CA ALA A 34 -1.92 -0.20 -24.51
C ALA A 34 -3.09 0.26 -25.41
N ALA A 35 -4.34 0.03 -24.98
CA ALA A 35 -5.53 0.45 -25.71
C ALA A 35 -5.73 1.98 -25.68
N THR A 36 -5.43 2.63 -24.56
CA THR A 36 -5.52 4.10 -24.43
C THR A 36 -4.45 4.81 -25.25
N LEU A 37 -3.22 4.28 -25.29
CA LEU A 37 -2.15 4.77 -26.16
C LEU A 37 -2.55 4.64 -27.63
N ALA A 38 -3.01 3.46 -28.05
CA ALA A 38 -3.46 3.21 -29.42
C ALA A 38 -4.60 4.15 -29.83
N ALA A 39 -5.63 4.31 -29.00
CA ALA A 39 -6.77 5.18 -29.28
C ALA A 39 -6.37 6.67 -29.34
N SER A 40 -5.30 7.05 -28.64
CA SER A 40 -4.75 8.41 -28.64
C SER A 40 -3.70 8.64 -29.74
N GLY A 41 -3.52 7.68 -30.66
CA GLY A 41 -2.53 7.75 -31.74
C GLY A 41 -1.07 7.72 -31.25
N LEU A 42 -0.82 7.15 -30.07
CA LEU A 42 0.50 7.04 -29.46
C LEU A 42 1.05 5.61 -29.59
N PRO A 43 2.38 5.44 -29.65
CA PRO A 43 3.00 4.11 -29.63
C PRO A 43 2.58 3.35 -28.37
N ASN A 44 2.30 2.05 -28.52
CA ASN A 44 1.77 1.20 -27.46
C ASN A 44 2.58 -0.09 -27.23
N LEU A 45 3.66 -0.29 -27.99
CA LEU A 45 4.57 -1.45 -27.95
C LEU A 45 3.94 -2.82 -28.25
N THR A 46 2.70 -2.89 -28.76
CA THR A 46 2.04 -4.18 -29.09
C THR A 46 2.48 -4.77 -30.43
N GLY A 47 3.54 -4.22 -31.04
CA GLY A 47 4.10 -4.69 -32.30
C GLY A 47 4.88 -5.99 -32.15
N LYS A 48 5.57 -6.41 -33.22
CA LYS A 48 6.42 -7.60 -33.20
C LYS A 48 7.62 -7.41 -32.30
N TRP A 49 7.92 -8.44 -31.52
CA TRP A 49 9.13 -8.57 -30.72
C TRP A 49 9.99 -9.69 -31.30
N TYR A 50 11.31 -9.52 -31.21
CA TYR A 50 12.29 -10.50 -31.67
C TYR A 50 13.24 -10.83 -30.54
N LEU A 51 13.64 -12.10 -30.46
CA LEU A 51 14.59 -12.64 -29.49
C LEU A 51 15.85 -13.13 -30.21
N LEU A 52 17.01 -12.87 -29.63
CA LEU A 52 18.31 -13.34 -30.10
C LEU A 52 19.15 -13.83 -28.91
N GLY A 53 19.80 -14.98 -29.07
CA GLY A 53 20.67 -15.59 -28.08
C GLY A 53 20.86 -17.09 -28.35
N PRO A 54 21.59 -17.80 -27.48
CA PRO A 54 22.32 -17.24 -26.33
C PRO A 54 23.70 -16.72 -26.74
N PHE A 55 24.11 -15.61 -26.14
CA PHE A 55 25.53 -15.23 -26.06
C PHE A 55 26.11 -15.72 -24.74
N ASP A 56 27.44 -15.78 -24.67
CA ASP A 56 28.16 -16.23 -23.50
C ASP A 56 28.09 -15.22 -22.33
N ASN A 57 27.90 -15.71 -21.11
CA ASN A 57 28.02 -14.96 -19.86
C ASN A 57 28.87 -15.70 -18.81
N ASP A 58 29.85 -16.49 -19.25
CA ASP A 58 30.81 -17.13 -18.37
C ASP A 58 31.50 -16.13 -17.43
N ASP A 59 31.71 -16.54 -16.18
CA ASP A 59 32.20 -15.72 -15.06
C ASP A 59 31.42 -14.40 -14.86
N ASN A 60 30.16 -14.32 -15.28
CA ASN A 60 29.31 -13.12 -15.25
C ASN A 60 29.87 -11.94 -16.07
N LYS A 61 30.70 -12.22 -17.09
CA LYS A 61 31.33 -11.17 -17.92
C LYS A 61 30.47 -10.75 -19.12
N GLY A 62 29.49 -11.58 -19.50
CA GLY A 62 28.62 -11.34 -20.67
C GLY A 62 27.79 -10.07 -20.54
N PHE A 63 27.36 -9.71 -19.32
CA PHE A 63 26.62 -8.47 -19.11
C PHE A 63 27.43 -7.21 -19.47
N GLU A 64 28.71 -7.19 -19.12
CA GLU A 64 29.63 -6.08 -19.45
C GLU A 64 30.20 -6.18 -20.88
N THR A 65 30.15 -7.37 -21.49
CA THR A 65 30.67 -7.58 -22.84
C THR A 65 29.72 -7.02 -23.89
N PRO A 66 30.15 -6.06 -24.74
CA PRO A 66 29.31 -5.55 -25.81
C PRO A 66 29.19 -6.57 -26.94
N PHE A 67 27.97 -7.03 -27.21
CA PHE A 67 27.70 -7.95 -28.32
C PHE A 67 27.25 -7.21 -29.59
N PRO A 68 27.31 -7.82 -30.79
CA PRO A 68 26.96 -7.17 -32.05
C PRO A 68 25.61 -6.42 -32.06
N PRO A 69 24.52 -6.94 -31.43
CA PRO A 69 23.24 -6.23 -31.37
C PRO A 69 23.30 -4.83 -30.76
N GLU A 70 24.21 -4.58 -29.82
CA GLU A 70 24.36 -3.28 -29.16
C GLU A 70 24.86 -2.19 -30.12
N LYS A 71 25.58 -2.58 -31.18
CA LYS A 71 26.05 -1.66 -32.24
C LYS A 71 24.98 -1.44 -33.31
N SER A 72 24.38 -2.52 -33.79
CA SER A 72 23.37 -2.47 -34.84
C SER A 72 22.47 -3.71 -34.81
N VAL A 73 21.16 -3.48 -34.93
CA VAL A 73 20.15 -4.55 -35.04
C VAL A 73 19.83 -4.79 -36.52
N ASP A 74 20.35 -5.88 -37.07
CA ASP A 74 19.95 -6.43 -38.38
C ASP A 74 19.25 -7.77 -38.16
N LEU A 75 17.93 -7.80 -38.40
CA LEU A 75 17.09 -9.00 -38.18
C LEU A 75 17.42 -10.15 -39.14
N SER A 76 18.17 -9.89 -40.22
CA SER A 76 18.59 -10.90 -41.20
C SER A 76 19.99 -11.47 -40.92
N ALA A 77 20.74 -10.85 -40.02
CA ALA A 77 22.13 -11.21 -39.74
C ALA A 77 22.26 -12.61 -39.13
N LYS A 78 23.36 -13.28 -39.51
CA LYS A 78 23.86 -14.49 -38.84
C LYS A 78 24.94 -14.08 -37.85
N LEU A 79 24.79 -14.46 -36.59
CA LEU A 79 25.71 -14.09 -35.54
C LEU A 79 26.27 -15.35 -34.88
N ILE A 80 27.43 -15.22 -34.24
CA ILE A 80 28.04 -16.28 -33.46
C ILE A 80 27.69 -16.05 -31.99
N GLY A 81 26.98 -17.00 -31.40
CA GLY A 81 26.59 -17.05 -29.99
C GLY A 81 27.54 -17.89 -29.14
N ARG A 82 27.03 -18.36 -28.01
CA ARG A 82 27.75 -19.24 -27.08
C ARG A 82 28.29 -20.49 -27.79
N ASP A 83 29.49 -20.93 -27.41
CA ASP A 83 30.18 -22.09 -27.96
C ASP A 83 30.36 -22.10 -29.49
N GLY A 84 30.36 -20.93 -30.12
CA GLY A 84 30.50 -20.81 -31.57
C GLY A 84 29.22 -21.15 -32.36
N GLN A 85 28.07 -21.31 -31.70
CA GLN A 85 26.82 -21.62 -32.38
C GLN A 85 26.33 -20.46 -33.25
N GLU A 86 25.83 -20.77 -34.46
CA GLU A 86 25.15 -19.78 -35.30
C GLU A 86 23.77 -19.44 -34.70
N ILE A 87 23.55 -18.17 -34.36
CA ILE A 87 22.30 -17.65 -33.82
C ILE A 87 21.73 -16.55 -34.72
N ARG A 88 20.42 -16.38 -34.67
CA ARG A 88 19.65 -15.42 -35.49
C ARG A 88 18.49 -14.86 -34.70
N TRP A 89 18.05 -13.67 -35.09
CA TRP A 89 16.81 -13.11 -34.57
C TRP A 89 15.64 -14.00 -34.95
N LYS A 90 14.81 -14.32 -33.96
CA LYS A 90 13.54 -15.05 -34.15
C LYS A 90 12.41 -14.17 -33.68
N GLU A 91 11.32 -14.12 -34.45
CA GLU A 91 10.09 -13.50 -33.96
C GLU A 91 9.65 -14.22 -32.67
N PHE A 92 9.29 -13.45 -31.65
CA PHE A 92 8.95 -13.96 -30.32
C PHE A 92 7.47 -13.68 -30.01
N PRO A 93 6.54 -14.47 -30.57
CA PRO A 93 5.10 -14.22 -30.44
C PRO A 93 4.56 -14.44 -29.02
N GLU A 94 5.31 -15.10 -28.15
CA GLU A 94 4.93 -15.31 -26.74
C GLU A 94 5.17 -14.08 -25.87
N PHE A 95 5.87 -13.05 -26.39
CA PHE A 95 6.13 -11.83 -25.64
C PHE A 95 4.84 -11.08 -25.33
N LYS A 96 4.63 -10.70 -24.07
CA LYS A 96 3.45 -9.99 -23.59
C LYS A 96 3.84 -8.83 -22.69
N LEU A 97 3.30 -7.65 -22.99
CA LEU A 97 3.49 -6.45 -22.18
C LEU A 97 2.78 -6.56 -20.82
N GLY A 98 3.41 -6.06 -19.78
CA GLY A 98 2.81 -5.98 -18.45
C GLY A 98 2.68 -7.33 -17.73
N SER A 99 3.41 -8.33 -18.20
CA SER A 99 3.54 -9.65 -17.59
C SER A 99 5.01 -10.03 -17.49
N ILE A 100 5.33 -10.96 -16.58
CA ILE A 100 6.64 -11.63 -16.56
C ILE A 100 6.70 -12.60 -17.75
N VAL A 101 7.68 -12.42 -18.62
CA VAL A 101 7.88 -13.19 -19.84
C VAL A 101 9.09 -14.09 -19.65
N ASN A 102 8.90 -15.40 -19.84
CA ASN A 102 9.96 -16.38 -19.76
C ASN A 102 10.87 -16.35 -21.00
N LEU A 103 12.17 -16.20 -20.77
CA LEU A 103 13.26 -16.14 -21.76
C LEU A 103 14.08 -17.44 -21.85
N ALA A 104 13.76 -18.46 -21.05
CA ALA A 104 14.44 -19.75 -21.01
C ALA A 104 14.17 -20.59 -22.28
N LYS A 105 14.74 -20.16 -23.41
CA LYS A 105 14.46 -20.67 -24.77
C LYS A 105 15.66 -21.37 -25.41
N PHE A 106 16.77 -21.53 -24.69
CA PHE A 106 18.07 -21.87 -25.28
C PHE A 106 18.63 -23.25 -24.86
N GLY A 107 17.81 -24.09 -24.24
CA GLY A 107 18.24 -25.40 -23.72
C GLY A 107 18.96 -25.26 -22.39
N ASP A 108 20.23 -24.82 -22.41
CA ASP A 108 20.93 -24.31 -21.22
C ASP A 108 20.74 -22.80 -21.14
N ASN A 109 20.18 -22.35 -20.01
CA ASN A 109 19.85 -20.94 -19.77
C ASN A 109 20.68 -20.32 -18.64
N ASN A 110 21.65 -21.04 -18.09
CA ASN A 110 22.55 -20.50 -17.07
C ASN A 110 23.75 -19.84 -17.74
N ASN A 111 24.25 -18.75 -17.16
CA ASN A 111 25.40 -18.02 -17.68
C ASN A 111 25.26 -17.68 -19.17
N ILE A 112 24.11 -17.13 -19.57
CA ILE A 112 23.88 -16.65 -20.93
C ILE A 112 23.36 -15.22 -20.98
N VAL A 113 23.55 -14.56 -22.12
CA VAL A 113 22.90 -13.29 -22.45
C VAL A 113 21.93 -13.50 -23.61
N CYS A 114 20.75 -12.87 -23.54
CA CYS A 114 19.86 -12.72 -24.68
C CYS A 114 19.48 -11.26 -24.92
N TYR A 115 18.95 -11.00 -26.11
CA TYR A 115 18.47 -9.70 -26.52
C TYR A 115 17.03 -9.78 -27.01
N LEU A 116 16.23 -8.81 -26.60
CA LEU A 116 14.91 -8.54 -27.15
C LEU A 116 14.93 -7.23 -27.95
N THR A 117 14.20 -7.18 -29.05
CA THR A 117 14.04 -5.93 -29.81
C THR A 117 12.66 -5.76 -30.43
N THR A 118 12.24 -4.52 -30.56
CA THR A 118 11.04 -4.11 -31.30
C THR A 118 11.27 -2.76 -32.01
N GLU A 119 10.46 -2.49 -33.04
CA GLU A 119 10.44 -1.21 -33.76
C GLU A 119 9.28 -0.35 -33.25
N ILE A 120 9.53 0.93 -33.05
CA ILE A 120 8.55 1.92 -32.61
C ILE A 120 8.55 3.04 -33.62
N GLU A 121 7.42 3.28 -34.29
CA GLU A 121 7.29 4.39 -35.24
C GLU A 121 6.44 5.50 -34.62
N VAL A 122 6.92 6.74 -34.70
CA VAL A 122 6.20 7.91 -34.20
C VAL A 122 6.22 9.04 -35.23
N SER A 123 5.14 9.82 -35.31
CA SER A 123 5.06 11.01 -36.18
C SER A 123 5.80 12.20 -35.59
N ASP A 124 5.75 12.35 -34.27
CA ASP A 124 6.25 13.50 -33.54
C ASP A 124 7.24 13.06 -32.45
N PRO A 125 8.20 13.93 -32.04
CA PRO A 125 9.07 13.63 -30.93
C PRO A 125 8.25 13.36 -29.66
N LEU A 126 8.52 12.24 -28.99
CA LEU A 126 7.76 11.79 -27.82
C LEU A 126 8.70 11.29 -26.73
N LEU A 127 8.48 11.77 -25.50
CA LEU A 127 9.09 11.20 -24.31
C LEU A 127 8.15 10.14 -23.74
N MET A 128 8.50 8.87 -23.91
CA MET A 128 7.67 7.74 -23.54
C MET A 128 8.24 7.00 -22.32
N PRO A 129 7.55 7.02 -21.16
CA PRO A 129 7.99 6.29 -19.99
C PRO A 129 7.84 4.77 -20.16
N LEU A 130 8.81 4.03 -19.61
CA LEU A 130 8.89 2.58 -19.70
C LEU A 130 9.23 2.00 -18.32
N SER A 131 8.38 1.07 -17.87
CA SER A 131 8.60 0.25 -16.67
C SER A 131 9.15 -1.12 -17.07
N LEU A 132 10.10 -1.62 -16.29
CA LEU A 132 10.96 -2.74 -16.63
C LEU A 132 11.26 -3.61 -15.40
N GLY A 133 11.60 -4.87 -15.67
CA GLY A 133 12.14 -5.82 -14.70
C GLY A 133 12.84 -6.96 -15.42
N SER A 134 13.70 -7.67 -14.73
CA SER A 134 14.52 -8.75 -15.29
C SER A 134 14.90 -9.73 -14.22
N ASP A 135 15.05 -10.99 -14.63
CA ASP A 135 15.85 -11.94 -13.91
C ASP A 135 17.31 -11.61 -14.18
N ASP A 136 18.05 -11.41 -13.10
CA ASP A 136 19.39 -10.84 -13.08
C ASP A 136 19.47 -9.50 -13.85
N SER A 137 20.52 -9.30 -14.64
CA SER A 137 20.94 -7.97 -15.08
C SER A 137 20.27 -7.53 -16.37
N ILE A 138 19.97 -6.23 -16.48
CA ILE A 138 19.30 -5.62 -17.64
C ILE A 138 20.02 -4.37 -18.14
N ALA A 139 20.16 -4.25 -19.46
CA ALA A 139 20.53 -3.01 -20.12
C ALA A 139 19.55 -2.69 -21.25
N VAL A 140 19.22 -1.42 -21.44
CA VAL A 140 18.25 -0.97 -22.44
C VAL A 140 18.86 0.11 -23.30
N PHE A 141 18.68 -0.04 -24.62
CA PHE A 141 19.20 0.87 -25.63
C PHE A 141 18.05 1.36 -26.51
N LEU A 142 18.09 2.64 -26.85
CA LEU A 142 17.22 3.27 -27.81
C LEU A 142 18.07 3.88 -28.93
N ASN A 143 17.83 3.44 -30.17
CA ASN A 143 18.57 3.90 -31.34
C ASN A 143 20.11 3.78 -31.18
N GLY A 144 20.57 2.67 -30.58
CA GLY A 144 21.99 2.41 -30.31
C GLY A 144 22.58 3.15 -29.11
N LYS A 145 21.79 3.98 -28.42
CA LYS A 145 22.22 4.67 -27.20
C LYS A 145 21.66 3.99 -25.97
N GLU A 146 22.51 3.67 -25.00
CA GLU A 146 22.09 3.16 -23.70
C GLU A 146 21.25 4.20 -22.93
N ILE A 147 20.11 3.76 -22.38
CA ILE A 147 19.17 4.57 -21.59
C ILE A 147 18.89 3.97 -20.20
N LEU A 148 19.35 2.74 -19.93
CA LEU A 148 19.27 2.07 -18.64
C LEU A 148 20.34 0.98 -18.57
N ARG A 149 20.97 0.81 -17.41
CA ARG A 149 21.80 -0.33 -17.06
C ARG A 149 21.65 -0.63 -15.57
N ASP A 150 21.41 -1.89 -15.25
CA ASP A 150 21.29 -2.39 -13.89
C ASP A 150 21.90 -3.80 -13.83
N ALA A 151 22.96 -3.95 -13.04
CA ALA A 151 23.73 -5.19 -12.86
C ALA A 151 23.21 -6.04 -11.69
N ALA A 152 22.01 -5.77 -11.18
CA ALA A 152 21.42 -6.55 -10.11
C ALA A 152 21.30 -8.04 -10.48
N VAL A 153 21.43 -8.88 -9.46
CA VAL A 153 21.23 -10.34 -9.52
C VAL A 153 20.00 -10.64 -8.66
N ARG A 154 18.85 -10.88 -9.29
CA ARG A 154 17.53 -10.91 -8.64
C ARG A 154 16.47 -11.50 -9.58
N PRO A 155 15.40 -12.13 -9.05
CA PRO A 155 14.26 -12.55 -9.87
C PRO A 155 13.58 -11.38 -10.59
N ALA A 156 12.97 -11.66 -11.75
CA ALA A 156 12.14 -10.68 -12.45
C ALA A 156 10.90 -10.30 -11.63
N ALA A 157 10.64 -9.00 -11.51
CA ALA A 157 9.39 -8.47 -10.97
C ALA A 157 8.96 -7.21 -11.73
N PRO A 158 7.66 -6.87 -11.75
CA PRO A 158 7.21 -5.60 -12.31
C PRO A 158 7.87 -4.39 -11.64
N ASP A 159 8.05 -3.31 -12.40
CA ASP A 159 8.39 -1.98 -11.87
C ASP A 159 9.74 -1.84 -11.15
N GLN A 160 10.64 -2.83 -11.27
CA GLN A 160 11.97 -2.81 -10.66
C GLN A 160 12.85 -1.68 -11.22
N ASN A 161 12.70 -1.37 -12.51
CA ASN A 161 13.40 -0.28 -13.16
C ASN A 161 12.41 0.60 -13.94
N ARG A 162 12.75 1.88 -14.09
CA ARG A 162 12.04 2.83 -14.96
C ARG A 162 13.03 3.65 -15.77
N THR A 163 12.71 3.89 -17.02
CA THR A 163 13.45 4.81 -17.89
C THR A 163 12.49 5.56 -18.82
N GLU A 164 12.99 6.57 -19.53
CA GLU A 164 12.21 7.33 -20.50
C GLU A 164 12.84 7.19 -21.90
N MET A 165 12.04 6.71 -22.84
CA MET A 165 12.42 6.63 -24.26
C MET A 165 12.20 7.99 -24.93
N LYS A 166 13.29 8.62 -25.36
CA LYS A 166 13.26 9.85 -26.19
C LYS A 166 13.10 9.47 -27.66
N LEU A 167 11.86 9.23 -28.09
CA LEU A 167 11.53 8.84 -29.46
C LEU A 167 11.61 10.04 -30.40
N VAL A 168 12.22 9.83 -31.57
CA VAL A 168 12.32 10.83 -32.64
C VAL A 168 11.38 10.47 -33.80
N PRO A 169 10.90 11.44 -34.60
CA PRO A 169 10.06 11.16 -35.77
C PRO A 169 10.66 10.07 -36.67
N GLY A 170 9.79 9.15 -37.11
CA GLY A 170 10.17 7.96 -37.88
C GLY A 170 10.41 6.72 -36.99
N LYS A 171 11.23 5.80 -37.50
CA LYS A 171 11.49 4.51 -36.87
C LYS A 171 12.52 4.63 -35.76
N ASN A 172 12.16 4.12 -34.59
CA ASN A 172 13.01 3.99 -33.42
C ASN A 172 13.19 2.50 -33.10
N ARG A 173 14.38 2.12 -32.67
CA ARG A 173 14.70 0.75 -32.27
C ARG A 173 14.90 0.68 -30.77
N LEU A 174 14.08 -0.11 -30.09
CA LEU A 174 14.29 -0.49 -28.71
C LEU A 174 15.02 -1.83 -28.67
N LEU A 175 16.10 -1.91 -27.90
CA LEU A 175 16.88 -3.13 -27.67
C LEU A 175 17.04 -3.32 -26.16
N ILE A 176 16.77 -4.53 -25.68
CA ILE A 176 16.89 -4.90 -24.26
C ILE A 176 17.85 -6.09 -24.18
N LYS A 177 18.91 -5.95 -23.40
CA LYS A 177 19.85 -7.01 -23.03
C LYS A 177 19.44 -7.56 -21.67
N VAL A 178 19.32 -8.88 -21.56
CA VAL A 178 19.11 -9.55 -20.27
C VAL A 178 20.20 -10.62 -20.12
N SER A 179 20.88 -10.60 -18.98
CA SER A 179 21.97 -11.54 -18.67
C SER A 179 21.56 -12.40 -17.50
N ASN A 180 21.61 -13.72 -17.68
CA ASN A 180 21.26 -14.70 -16.67
C ASN A 180 22.50 -15.37 -16.09
N ILE A 181 22.51 -15.60 -14.78
CA ILE A 181 23.57 -16.31 -14.05
C ILE A 181 23.06 -17.73 -13.73
N GLY A 182 21.82 -17.86 -13.23
CA GLY A 182 21.17 -19.16 -13.12
C GLY A 182 19.76 -19.13 -12.55
N SER A 183 19.11 -20.30 -12.50
CA SER A 183 17.71 -20.48 -12.07
C SER A 183 16.66 -19.99 -13.08
N GLY A 184 15.85 -18.98 -12.75
CA GLY A 184 14.86 -18.44 -13.68
C GLY A 184 15.55 -17.77 -14.88
N PHE A 185 14.77 -17.36 -15.88
CA PHE A 185 15.28 -16.43 -16.89
C PHE A 185 14.11 -15.69 -17.51
N GLU A 186 13.89 -14.44 -17.09
CA GLU A 186 12.63 -13.74 -17.29
C GLU A 186 12.81 -12.23 -17.50
N VAL A 187 11.80 -11.58 -18.10
CA VAL A 187 11.78 -10.13 -18.30
C VAL A 187 10.37 -9.55 -18.15
N TYR A 188 10.26 -8.32 -17.67
CA TYR A 188 9.05 -7.52 -17.63
C TYR A 188 9.25 -6.24 -18.43
N VAL A 189 8.27 -5.89 -19.28
CA VAL A 189 8.27 -4.63 -20.03
C VAL A 189 6.85 -4.08 -20.08
N GLN A 190 6.69 -2.81 -19.71
CA GLN A 190 5.40 -2.14 -19.73
C GLN A 190 5.56 -0.66 -20.11
N PRO A 191 4.94 -0.17 -21.21
CA PRO A 191 4.82 1.26 -21.43
C PRO A 191 3.93 1.89 -20.36
N GLU A 192 4.23 3.12 -19.96
CA GLU A 192 3.35 3.93 -19.11
C GLU A 192 2.71 5.06 -19.93
N LEU A 193 1.63 5.68 -19.41
CA LEU A 193 1.02 6.83 -20.08
C LEU A 193 1.96 8.05 -20.01
N PRO A 194 2.43 8.61 -21.15
CA PRO A 194 3.32 9.75 -21.14
C PRO A 194 2.64 10.99 -20.59
N LYS A 195 3.44 11.98 -20.14
CA LYS A 195 2.92 13.26 -19.61
C LYS A 195 2.03 14.01 -20.62
N LEU A 196 2.21 13.73 -21.90
CA LEU A 196 1.41 14.25 -23.01
C LEU A 196 -0.04 13.77 -22.95
N VAL A 197 -0.34 12.63 -22.33
CA VAL A 197 -1.70 12.20 -22.00
C VAL A 197 -2.19 13.02 -20.81
N SER A 198 -3.39 13.57 -20.88
CA SER A 198 -3.95 14.44 -19.85
C SER A 198 -3.90 13.81 -18.46
N ALA A 199 -3.67 14.66 -17.46
CA ALA A 199 -3.69 14.24 -16.07
C ALA A 199 -5.03 13.62 -15.66
N ALA A 200 -6.14 14.02 -16.30
CA ALA A 200 -7.45 13.44 -16.07
C ALA A 200 -7.51 11.96 -16.47
N LEU A 201 -6.97 11.59 -17.65
CA LEU A 201 -6.92 10.19 -18.08
C LEU A 201 -5.92 9.36 -17.27
N ARG A 202 -4.77 9.94 -16.90
CA ARG A 202 -3.82 9.27 -15.99
C ARG A 202 -4.44 8.99 -14.62
N LYS A 203 -5.12 9.97 -14.02
CA LYS A 203 -5.88 9.77 -12.77
C LYS A 203 -7.01 8.76 -12.93
N ARG A 204 -7.69 8.74 -14.09
CA ARG A 204 -8.73 7.74 -14.38
C ARG A 204 -8.14 6.33 -14.47
N LEU A 205 -6.98 6.16 -15.09
CA LEU A 205 -6.24 4.90 -15.11
C LEU A 205 -5.90 4.45 -13.69
N ASP A 206 -5.35 5.35 -12.87
CA ASP A 206 -4.99 5.03 -11.48
C ASP A 206 -6.21 4.74 -10.59
N ARG A 207 -7.36 5.35 -10.89
CA ARG A 207 -8.62 5.02 -10.22
C ARG A 207 -9.12 3.64 -10.62
N ASP A 208 -9.16 3.35 -11.91
CA ASP A 208 -9.72 2.10 -12.43
C ASP A 208 -8.78 0.91 -12.18
N PHE A 209 -7.47 1.18 -12.17
CA PHE A 209 -6.40 0.23 -11.93
C PHE A 209 -5.29 0.94 -11.15
N PRO A 210 -5.33 0.98 -9.81
CA PRO A 210 -4.25 1.60 -9.04
C PRO A 210 -2.88 1.10 -9.51
N PRO A 211 -1.89 2.00 -9.74
CA PRO A 211 -0.54 1.55 -10.06
C PRO A 211 -0.12 0.55 -9.00
N ALA A 212 0.61 -0.48 -9.43
CA ALA A 212 1.10 -1.51 -8.53
C ALA A 212 2.10 -0.88 -7.55
N GLY A 213 1.59 -0.27 -6.48
CA GLY A 213 2.25 -0.44 -5.20
C GLY A 213 2.06 -1.91 -4.83
N ASN A 214 3.16 -2.67 -4.80
CA ASN A 214 3.34 -3.98 -4.20
C ASN A 214 2.04 -4.75 -3.94
N VAL A 215 1.45 -5.37 -4.96
CA VAL A 215 0.66 -6.58 -4.69
C VAL A 215 1.67 -7.68 -4.42
N PRO A 216 1.69 -8.27 -3.21
CA PRO A 216 2.65 -9.31 -2.86
C PRO A 216 2.58 -10.44 -3.90
N SER A 217 3.75 -10.89 -4.38
CA SER A 217 3.82 -11.98 -5.35
C SER A 217 3.30 -13.28 -4.71
N GLY A 218 2.88 -14.24 -5.54
CA GLY A 218 2.51 -15.58 -5.04
C GLY A 218 3.62 -16.23 -4.20
N GLY A 219 4.90 -15.97 -4.55
CA GLY A 219 6.06 -16.42 -3.78
C GLY A 219 6.14 -15.78 -2.39
N GLN A 220 5.92 -14.46 -2.28
CA GLN A 220 5.89 -13.78 -0.98
C GLN A 220 4.74 -14.31 -0.10
N ILE A 221 3.53 -14.46 -0.67
CA ILE A 221 2.37 -14.96 0.06
C ILE A 221 2.63 -16.37 0.61
N ALA A 222 3.30 -17.23 -0.16
CA ALA A 222 3.69 -18.57 0.26
C ALA A 222 4.79 -18.53 1.35
N ALA A 223 5.77 -17.65 1.23
CA ALA A 223 6.82 -17.47 2.23
C ALA A 223 6.25 -17.00 3.58
N GLU A 224 5.31 -16.05 3.57
CA GLU A 224 4.59 -15.61 4.76
C GLU A 224 3.73 -16.73 5.39
N ALA A 225 3.10 -17.57 4.56
CA ALA A 225 2.21 -18.64 5.00
C ALA A 225 2.92 -19.74 5.82
N LYS A 226 4.25 -19.87 5.68
CA LYS A 226 5.08 -20.75 6.54
C LYS A 226 4.97 -20.38 8.02
N TYR A 227 4.80 -19.10 8.32
CA TYR A 227 4.81 -18.57 9.69
C TYR A 227 3.41 -18.26 10.21
N TYR A 228 2.50 -17.86 9.32
CA TYR A 228 1.14 -17.46 9.67
C TYR A 228 0.10 -18.03 8.69
N GLU A 229 -0.66 -19.00 9.18
CA GLU A 229 -1.67 -19.71 8.41
C GLU A 229 -3.00 -18.94 8.38
N ILE A 230 -3.56 -18.75 7.19
CA ILE A 230 -4.90 -18.18 6.99
C ILE A 230 -5.89 -19.33 6.75
N SER A 231 -6.96 -19.40 7.54
CA SER A 231 -8.09 -20.31 7.29
C SER A 231 -9.39 -19.52 7.13
N THR A 232 -10.20 -19.86 6.13
CA THR A 232 -11.50 -19.22 5.89
C THR A 232 -12.59 -19.85 6.75
N ILE A 233 -13.32 -19.01 7.49
CA ILE A 233 -14.48 -19.46 8.27
C ILE A 233 -15.68 -19.59 7.32
N PRO A 234 -16.33 -20.77 7.23
CA PRO A 234 -17.50 -20.94 6.40
C PRO A 234 -18.66 -20.09 6.91
N LEU A 235 -19.40 -19.50 5.98
CA LEU A 235 -20.55 -18.65 6.29
C LEU A 235 -21.85 -19.35 5.87
N PRO A 236 -22.96 -19.15 6.61
CA PRO A 236 -24.29 -19.54 6.13
C PRO A 236 -24.57 -18.94 4.74
N SER A 237 -25.35 -19.65 3.91
CA SER A 237 -25.58 -19.25 2.51
C SER A 237 -26.33 -17.92 2.36
N ASP A 238 -27.10 -17.54 3.37
CA ASP A 238 -27.83 -16.27 3.48
C ASP A 238 -27.02 -15.16 4.18
N CYS A 239 -25.83 -15.46 4.67
CA CYS A 239 -24.97 -14.52 5.41
C CYS A 239 -24.12 -13.67 4.44
N VAL A 240 -24.48 -12.39 4.34
CA VAL A 240 -23.67 -11.35 3.68
C VAL A 240 -22.92 -10.57 4.74
N LEU A 241 -21.76 -11.08 5.14
CA LEU A 241 -21.15 -10.66 6.40
C LEU A 241 -20.59 -9.22 6.38
N GLU A 242 -20.03 -8.75 5.25
CA GLU A 242 -19.50 -7.38 5.06
C GLU A 242 -19.04 -6.69 6.37
N VAL A 243 -18.02 -7.28 7.02
CA VAL A 243 -17.77 -7.03 8.45
C VAL A 243 -17.48 -5.56 8.71
N GLY A 244 -18.27 -4.95 9.61
CA GLY A 244 -18.08 -3.60 10.14
C GLY A 244 -17.44 -3.57 11.53
N GLY A 245 -17.54 -4.65 12.30
CA GLY A 245 -17.05 -4.75 13.68
C GLY A 245 -16.79 -6.19 14.09
N LEU A 246 -15.77 -6.41 14.92
CA LEU A 246 -15.49 -7.71 15.55
C LEU A 246 -15.26 -7.52 17.06
N GLY A 247 -15.61 -8.52 17.85
CA GLY A 247 -15.31 -8.55 19.28
C GLY A 247 -15.47 -9.94 19.88
N VAL A 248 -14.59 -10.30 20.80
CA VAL A 248 -14.59 -11.60 21.46
C VAL A 248 -15.38 -11.51 22.76
N ARG A 249 -16.29 -12.46 22.98
CA ARG A 249 -17.05 -12.60 24.23
C ARG A 249 -16.22 -13.29 25.31
N PRO A 250 -16.51 -13.04 26.59
CA PRO A 250 -15.87 -13.74 27.70
C PRO A 250 -16.00 -15.28 27.64
N ASP A 251 -17.04 -15.81 27.00
CA ASP A 251 -17.21 -17.26 26.77
C ASP A 251 -16.45 -17.81 25.54
N GLY A 252 -15.57 -17.01 24.92
CA GLY A 252 -14.73 -17.41 23.80
C GLY A 252 -15.44 -17.42 22.43
N LYS A 253 -16.72 -17.04 22.36
CA LYS A 253 -17.42 -16.82 21.09
C LYS A 253 -16.99 -15.50 20.46
N LEU A 254 -17.12 -15.38 19.14
CA LEU A 254 -16.82 -14.16 18.40
C LEU A 254 -18.13 -13.51 17.92
N LEU A 255 -18.25 -12.19 18.03
CA LEU A 255 -19.33 -11.40 17.44
C LEU A 255 -18.81 -10.64 16.22
N ALA A 256 -19.62 -10.59 15.16
CA ALA A 256 -19.34 -9.83 13.95
C ALA A 256 -20.55 -9.00 13.55
N CYS A 257 -20.45 -7.66 13.58
CA CYS A 257 -21.48 -6.79 13.04
C CYS A 257 -21.22 -6.50 11.55
N THR A 258 -22.28 -6.27 10.80
CA THR A 258 -22.24 -6.15 9.34
C THR A 258 -22.68 -4.76 8.90
N ARG A 259 -22.14 -4.26 7.79
CA ARG A 259 -22.69 -3.05 7.13
C ARG A 259 -24.16 -3.20 6.73
N ARG A 260 -24.66 -4.43 6.62
CA ARG A 260 -26.03 -4.78 6.27
C ARG A 260 -27.00 -4.71 7.45
N GLY A 261 -26.51 -4.38 8.64
CA GLY A 261 -27.36 -4.13 9.80
C GLY A 261 -27.60 -5.34 10.68
N GLU A 262 -26.75 -6.36 10.59
CA GLU A 262 -26.85 -7.59 11.36
C GLU A 262 -25.68 -7.72 12.34
N VAL A 263 -25.86 -8.56 13.36
CA VAL A 263 -24.79 -9.05 14.23
C VAL A 263 -24.86 -10.57 14.23
N TRP A 264 -23.74 -11.21 13.95
CA TRP A 264 -23.60 -12.66 13.90
C TRP A 264 -22.75 -13.15 15.08
N LEU A 265 -23.23 -14.21 15.74
CA LEU A 265 -22.52 -14.94 16.78
C LEU A 265 -21.83 -16.15 16.15
N VAL A 266 -20.51 -16.19 16.25
CA VAL A 266 -19.65 -17.26 15.76
C VAL A 266 -19.33 -18.18 16.93
N HIS A 267 -19.83 -19.41 16.86
CA HIS A 267 -19.66 -20.47 17.84
C HIS A 267 -18.37 -21.24 17.57
N ASN A 268 -17.63 -21.54 18.64
CA ASN A 268 -16.37 -22.29 18.59
C ASN A 268 -15.36 -21.76 17.56
N PRO A 269 -15.03 -20.45 17.55
CA PRO A 269 -14.19 -19.86 16.49
C PRO A 269 -12.76 -20.43 16.45
N ASN A 270 -12.35 -21.18 17.48
CA ASN A 270 -11.07 -21.88 17.60
C ASN A 270 -11.10 -23.36 17.24
N ALA A 271 -12.24 -23.91 16.76
CA ALA A 271 -12.35 -25.32 16.35
C ALA A 271 -11.18 -25.72 15.42
N ALA A 272 -10.69 -26.96 15.56
CA ALA A 272 -9.55 -27.43 14.75
C ALA A 272 -9.87 -27.31 13.26
N GLU A 273 -10.98 -27.93 12.85
CA GLU A 273 -11.54 -27.82 11.50
C GLU A 273 -12.47 -26.60 11.39
N VAL A 274 -12.44 -25.90 10.26
CA VAL A 274 -13.24 -24.68 10.07
C VAL A 274 -14.72 -24.99 9.86
N GLU A 275 -15.04 -26.20 9.39
CA GLU A 275 -16.39 -26.72 9.15
C GLU A 275 -17.21 -26.89 10.44
N ASP A 276 -16.54 -27.04 11.57
CA ASP A 276 -17.15 -27.16 12.90
C ASP A 276 -17.54 -25.79 13.48
N ILE A 277 -17.10 -24.69 12.88
CA ILE A 277 -17.48 -23.34 13.25
C ILE A 277 -18.91 -23.08 12.73
N LYS A 278 -19.80 -22.66 13.62
CA LYS A 278 -21.20 -22.34 13.28
C LYS A 278 -21.48 -20.86 13.54
N LEU A 279 -22.32 -20.26 12.70
CA LEU A 279 -22.77 -18.89 12.88
C LEU A 279 -24.29 -18.86 13.05
N THR A 280 -24.75 -18.13 14.05
CA THR A 280 -26.16 -17.79 14.25
C THR A 280 -26.32 -16.28 14.28
N ARG A 281 -27.49 -15.78 13.88
CA ARG A 281 -27.75 -14.34 13.93
C ARG A 281 -28.11 -13.94 15.37
N PHE A 282 -27.34 -13.02 15.94
CA PHE A 282 -27.56 -12.43 17.26
C PHE A 282 -28.54 -11.25 17.19
N ALA A 283 -28.41 -10.39 16.17
CA ALA A 283 -29.24 -9.20 16.01
C ALA A 283 -29.41 -8.81 14.55
N SER A 284 -30.43 -7.99 14.26
CA SER A 284 -30.71 -7.44 12.93
C SER A 284 -31.46 -6.10 13.02
N GLY A 285 -31.48 -5.33 11.93
CA GLY A 285 -32.22 -4.07 11.86
C GLY A 285 -31.40 -2.82 12.18
N LEU A 286 -30.07 -2.92 12.25
CA LEU A 286 -29.17 -1.78 12.45
C LEU A 286 -28.89 -1.04 11.14
N HIS A 287 -28.56 0.24 11.22
CA HIS A 287 -28.23 1.09 10.09
C HIS A 287 -26.71 1.21 9.92
N GLU A 288 -26.13 0.31 9.12
CA GLU A 288 -24.71 0.32 8.77
C GLU A 288 -23.81 0.25 10.03
N ALA A 289 -23.79 -0.92 10.67
CA ALA A 289 -22.98 -1.16 11.85
C ALA A 289 -21.49 -1.22 11.48
N LEU A 290 -20.67 -0.36 12.09
CA LEU A 290 -19.26 -0.13 11.74
C LEU A 290 -18.30 -0.18 12.94
N GLY A 291 -18.73 -0.94 13.94
CA GLY A 291 -17.90 -1.48 15.01
C GLY A 291 -18.76 -1.82 16.23
N LEU A 292 -18.17 -2.58 17.16
CA LEU A 292 -18.87 -3.07 18.34
C LEU A 292 -17.94 -3.18 19.54
N TRP A 293 -18.52 -3.15 20.73
CA TRP A 293 -17.86 -3.40 21.99
C TRP A 293 -18.65 -4.44 22.78
N VAL A 294 -18.00 -5.56 23.09
CA VAL A 294 -18.61 -6.63 23.90
C VAL A 294 -18.48 -6.25 25.36
N GLN A 295 -19.61 -6.07 26.04
CA GLN A 295 -19.62 -5.75 27.46
C GLN A 295 -19.55 -7.04 28.30
N ASP A 296 -20.35 -8.03 27.92
CA ASP A 296 -20.42 -9.33 28.58
C ASP A 296 -21.03 -10.38 27.62
N ASN A 297 -21.37 -11.56 28.13
CA ASN A 297 -21.95 -12.65 27.33
C ASN A 297 -23.37 -12.37 26.80
N LYS A 298 -24.03 -11.32 27.27
CA LYS A 298 -25.43 -11.00 26.92
C LYS A 298 -25.58 -9.59 26.34
N THR A 299 -24.61 -8.71 26.57
CA THR A 299 -24.68 -7.29 26.23
C THR A 299 -23.55 -6.89 25.28
N VAL A 300 -23.92 -6.26 24.16
CA VAL A 300 -22.98 -5.67 23.20
C VAL A 300 -23.44 -4.27 22.81
N LEU A 301 -22.52 -3.34 22.69
CA LEU A 301 -22.79 -2.02 22.14
C LEU A 301 -22.29 -1.95 20.70
N VAL A 302 -23.10 -1.44 19.79
CA VAL A 302 -22.80 -1.40 18.36
C VAL A 302 -22.89 0.04 17.87
N THR A 303 -21.81 0.54 17.27
CA THR A 303 -21.86 1.84 16.58
C THR A 303 -22.50 1.63 15.22
N GLN A 304 -23.66 2.24 15.04
CA GLN A 304 -24.32 2.38 13.75
C GLN A 304 -24.30 3.84 13.33
N ARG A 305 -24.72 4.12 12.09
CA ARG A 305 -24.58 5.45 11.49
C ARG A 305 -25.18 6.59 12.33
N PRO A 306 -26.40 6.50 12.88
CA PRO A 306 -27.00 7.58 13.65
C PRO A 306 -26.74 7.52 15.17
N GLU A 307 -26.37 6.36 15.72
CA GLU A 307 -26.33 6.16 17.18
C GLU A 307 -25.38 5.02 17.62
N LEU A 308 -25.09 4.99 18.91
CA LEU A 308 -24.52 3.85 19.63
C LEU A 308 -25.68 3.11 20.27
N THR A 309 -25.89 1.85 19.87
CA THR A 309 -27.01 1.03 20.33
C THR A 309 -26.51 -0.07 21.24
N LYS A 310 -27.14 -0.25 22.38
CA LYS A 310 -26.91 -1.36 23.28
C LYS A 310 -27.92 -2.47 22.96
N LEU A 311 -27.40 -3.65 22.68
CA LEU A 311 -28.16 -4.87 22.39
C LEU A 311 -28.05 -5.81 23.57
N VAL A 312 -29.18 -6.35 24.03
CA VAL A 312 -29.25 -7.22 25.21
C VAL A 312 -30.01 -8.51 24.91
N ASP A 313 -29.37 -9.64 25.17
CA ASP A 313 -29.94 -11.00 25.22
C ASP A 313 -30.41 -11.28 26.65
N ARG A 314 -31.71 -11.12 26.92
CA ARG A 314 -32.26 -11.17 28.29
C ARG A 314 -32.37 -12.61 28.77
N ASP A 315 -32.81 -13.52 27.93
CA ASP A 315 -33.05 -14.91 28.33
C ASP A 315 -31.81 -15.82 28.18
N GLY A 316 -30.80 -15.39 27.43
CA GLY A 316 -29.54 -16.11 27.23
C GLY A 316 -29.55 -17.10 26.07
N ASP A 317 -30.50 -16.99 25.15
CA ASP A 317 -30.63 -17.88 23.99
C ASP A 317 -29.63 -17.56 22.86
N GLY A 318 -28.86 -16.46 22.99
CA GLY A 318 -27.90 -16.01 22.00
C GLY A 318 -28.50 -15.10 20.92
N VAL A 319 -29.67 -14.51 21.18
CA VAL A 319 -30.35 -13.51 20.35
C VAL A 319 -30.63 -12.26 21.20
N ALA A 320 -30.48 -11.07 20.61
CA ALA A 320 -30.83 -9.83 21.29
C ALA A 320 -32.35 -9.61 21.30
N ASP A 321 -32.92 -9.51 22.51
CA ASP A 321 -34.32 -9.20 22.76
C ASP A 321 -34.61 -7.69 22.79
N GLU A 322 -33.60 -6.90 23.12
CA GLU A 322 -33.73 -5.47 23.41
C GLU A 322 -32.67 -4.64 22.70
N TYR A 323 -33.12 -3.49 22.17
CA TYR A 323 -32.32 -2.50 21.46
C TYR A 323 -32.54 -1.16 22.18
N GLU A 324 -31.52 -0.69 22.87
CA GLU A 324 -31.54 0.55 23.65
C GLU A 324 -30.60 1.57 22.98
N THR A 325 -31.11 2.73 22.58
CA THR A 325 -30.27 3.86 22.15
C THR A 325 -29.45 4.34 23.33
N PHE A 326 -28.14 4.14 23.29
CA PHE A 326 -27.22 4.61 24.33
C PHE A 326 -26.78 6.06 24.09
N CYS A 327 -26.59 6.46 22.82
CA CYS A 327 -26.29 7.84 22.44
C CYS A 327 -26.57 8.06 20.94
N ASP A 328 -27.28 9.12 20.57
CA ASP A 328 -27.63 9.49 19.19
C ASP A 328 -27.26 10.96 18.84
N GLN A 329 -26.45 11.60 19.69
CA GLN A 329 -26.23 13.06 19.69
C GLN A 329 -25.35 13.61 18.56
N TRP A 330 -25.04 12.80 17.52
CA TRP A 330 -24.34 13.26 16.31
C TRP A 330 -25.19 13.24 15.03
N GLY A 331 -26.29 12.48 15.01
CA GLY A 331 -27.24 12.42 13.90
C GLY A 331 -26.66 11.95 12.55
N ALA A 332 -27.50 12.01 11.50
CA ALA A 332 -27.13 11.65 10.14
C ALA A 332 -27.84 12.55 9.12
N SER A 333 -27.13 13.02 8.09
CA SER A 333 -27.72 13.91 7.07
C SER A 333 -28.22 13.18 5.81
N GLY A 334 -28.03 11.86 5.74
CA GLY A 334 -28.28 11.05 4.55
C GLY A 334 -27.12 11.03 3.54
N ASP A 335 -26.02 11.74 3.82
CA ASP A 335 -24.81 11.68 2.99
C ASP A 335 -24.17 10.27 3.08
N TYR A 336 -23.92 9.67 1.92
CA TYR A 336 -23.41 8.30 1.83
C TYR A 336 -22.14 8.07 2.65
N HIS A 337 -21.24 9.06 2.72
CA HIS A 337 -19.91 8.90 3.31
C HIS A 337 -19.86 9.26 4.81
N GLU A 338 -20.97 9.66 5.44
CA GLU A 338 -21.05 9.98 6.87
C GLU A 338 -21.05 8.72 7.78
N PHE A 339 -20.02 7.90 7.65
CA PHE A 339 -19.77 6.74 8.52
C PHE A 339 -19.49 7.16 9.97
N ALA A 340 -19.86 6.29 10.91
CA ALA A 340 -19.46 6.36 12.31
C ALA A 340 -18.67 5.10 12.65
N PHE A 341 -17.44 5.26 13.15
CA PHE A 341 -16.53 4.16 13.43
C PHE A 341 -16.17 4.09 14.91
N GLY A 342 -16.08 2.87 15.44
CA GLY A 342 -15.88 2.60 16.86
C GLY A 342 -16.94 1.60 17.37
N PRO A 343 -17.15 1.46 18.68
CA PRO A 343 -16.61 2.34 19.70
C PRO A 343 -15.29 1.79 20.26
N ALA A 344 -14.34 2.69 20.53
CA ALA A 344 -13.26 2.43 21.48
C ALA A 344 -13.75 2.72 22.90
N ARG A 345 -13.15 2.11 23.93
CA ARG A 345 -13.56 2.32 25.32
C ARG A 345 -12.36 2.51 26.24
N ASP A 346 -12.39 3.56 27.06
CA ASP A 346 -11.35 3.80 28.07
C ASP A 346 -11.60 3.03 29.37
N LYS A 347 -10.65 3.14 30.32
CA LYS A 347 -10.72 2.49 31.64
C LYS A 347 -11.80 3.10 32.55
N ASP A 348 -12.22 4.32 32.28
CA ASP A 348 -13.28 5.03 33.02
C ASP A 348 -14.69 4.69 32.47
N GLY A 349 -14.75 3.85 31.44
CA GLY A 349 -15.99 3.38 30.83
C GLY A 349 -16.58 4.31 29.76
N ASN A 350 -15.86 5.38 29.37
CA ASN A 350 -16.28 6.26 28.29
C ASN A 350 -16.04 5.60 26.93
N PHE A 351 -16.95 5.85 25.99
CA PHE A 351 -16.81 5.43 24.60
C PHE A 351 -16.23 6.54 23.73
N PHE A 352 -15.52 6.16 22.68
CA PHE A 352 -14.99 7.08 21.68
C PHE A 352 -15.38 6.60 20.29
N ILE A 353 -15.96 7.53 19.52
CA ILE A 353 -16.42 7.29 18.15
C ILE A 353 -15.76 8.33 17.25
N THR A 354 -15.34 7.89 16.06
CA THR A 354 -14.81 8.79 15.03
C THR A 354 -15.83 8.93 13.91
N LEU A 355 -16.10 10.17 13.54
CA LEU A 355 -17.17 10.55 12.63
C LEU A 355 -16.58 11.03 11.32
N ASN A 356 -16.79 10.23 10.27
CA ASN A 356 -16.27 10.49 8.94
C ASN A 356 -16.87 11.77 8.35
N VAL A 357 -16.11 12.44 7.48
CA VAL A 357 -16.65 13.52 6.65
C VAL A 357 -17.45 12.93 5.47
N GLY A 358 -18.50 13.64 5.06
CA GLY A 358 -19.29 13.36 3.86
C GLY A 358 -18.52 13.57 2.56
N PHE A 359 -19.13 13.19 1.43
CA PHE A 359 -18.52 13.31 0.10
C PHE A 359 -18.75 14.71 -0.51
N GLY A 360 -17.87 15.15 -1.42
CA GLY A 360 -18.15 16.29 -2.32
C GLY A 360 -17.79 17.68 -1.81
N GLY A 361 -16.49 17.95 -1.66
CA GLY A 361 -15.84 19.28 -1.64
C GLY A 361 -16.65 20.46 -1.08
N GLY A 362 -16.37 20.84 0.18
CA GLY A 362 -16.94 22.04 0.82
C GLY A 362 -18.26 21.81 1.59
N HIS A 363 -18.95 20.70 1.36
CA HIS A 363 -20.19 20.33 2.08
C HIS A 363 -20.02 19.05 2.93
N GLN A 364 -18.79 18.72 3.31
CA GLN A 364 -18.43 17.41 3.84
C GLN A 364 -18.73 17.22 5.34
N ALA A 365 -19.32 18.21 6.02
CA ALA A 365 -19.65 18.09 7.44
C ALA A 365 -21.08 18.57 7.70
N LYS A 366 -22.08 17.93 7.09
CA LYS A 366 -23.49 18.34 7.22
C LYS A 366 -24.09 17.92 8.55
N GLY A 367 -23.87 16.66 8.94
CA GLY A 367 -24.22 16.17 10.27
C GLY A 367 -23.36 16.81 11.35
N ALA A 368 -23.88 16.86 12.58
CA ALA A 368 -23.14 17.34 13.74
C ALA A 368 -21.86 16.53 13.91
N TRP A 369 -20.78 17.22 14.28
CA TRP A 369 -19.49 16.59 14.64
C TRP A 369 -18.83 15.76 13.53
N ARG A 370 -19.25 15.87 12.27
CA ARG A 370 -18.55 15.19 11.16
C ARG A 370 -17.14 15.76 10.98
N GLY A 371 -16.15 14.88 10.87
CA GLY A 371 -14.72 15.22 10.95
C GLY A 371 -14.18 15.34 12.38
N TRP A 372 -14.88 14.78 13.37
CA TRP A 372 -14.49 14.77 14.78
C TRP A 372 -14.35 13.36 15.35
N CYS A 373 -13.55 13.26 16.40
CA CYS A 373 -13.70 12.24 17.42
C CYS A 373 -14.61 12.80 18.53
N VAL A 374 -15.58 12.01 18.97
CA VAL A 374 -16.48 12.34 20.08
C VAL A 374 -16.28 11.32 21.20
N LYS A 375 -16.41 11.79 22.43
CA LYS A 375 -16.41 11.00 23.65
C LYS A 375 -17.86 10.87 24.14
N ILE A 376 -18.26 9.71 24.64
CA ILE A 376 -19.58 9.47 25.24
C ILE A 376 -19.34 8.94 26.65
N ASN A 377 -19.88 9.60 27.66
CA ASN A 377 -19.70 9.18 29.05
C ASN A 377 -20.58 7.95 29.38
N PRO A 378 -20.40 7.30 30.55
CA PRO A 378 -21.21 6.16 30.95
C PRO A 378 -22.72 6.44 31.08
N GLN A 379 -23.13 7.72 31.08
CA GLN A 379 -24.52 8.17 31.11
C GLN A 379 -25.11 8.37 29.70
N GLY A 380 -24.33 8.16 28.64
CA GLY A 380 -24.78 8.34 27.25
C GLY A 380 -24.63 9.77 26.71
N GLU A 381 -23.99 10.67 27.46
CA GLU A 381 -23.82 12.07 27.05
C GLU A 381 -22.57 12.26 26.19
N LEU A 382 -22.72 12.94 25.06
CA LEU A 382 -21.67 13.22 24.09
C LEU A 382 -20.89 14.50 24.45
N GLU A 383 -19.57 14.39 24.41
CA GLU A 383 -18.61 15.49 24.47
C GLU A 383 -17.77 15.50 23.17
N PRO A 384 -17.69 16.62 22.43
CA PRO A 384 -16.74 16.75 21.31
C PRO A 384 -15.30 16.67 21.85
N TRP A 385 -14.51 15.74 21.32
CA TRP A 385 -13.20 15.41 21.90
C TRP A 385 -12.03 16.01 21.11
N ALA A 386 -11.99 15.77 19.79
CA ALA A 386 -10.91 16.27 18.92
C ALA A 386 -11.38 16.36 17.45
N TYR A 387 -10.67 17.11 16.60
CA TYR A 387 -11.20 17.52 15.29
C TYR A 387 -10.17 17.49 14.16
N GLY A 388 -10.66 17.55 12.91
CA GLY A 388 -9.81 17.53 11.72
C GLY A 388 -9.53 16.12 11.19
N LEU A 389 -10.42 15.17 11.47
CA LEU A 389 -10.40 13.83 10.89
C LEU A 389 -11.02 13.87 9.50
N ARG A 390 -10.56 13.01 8.57
CA ARG A 390 -11.18 12.83 7.26
C ARG A 390 -12.04 11.58 7.22
N SER A 391 -11.40 10.44 6.98
CA SER A 391 -11.97 9.10 6.80
C SER A 391 -11.36 8.13 7.82
N PRO A 392 -11.72 8.29 9.11
CA PRO A 392 -11.06 7.59 10.21
C PRO A 392 -11.59 6.16 10.37
N ASN A 393 -11.18 5.21 9.51
CA ASN A 393 -11.72 3.85 9.51
C ASN A 393 -11.21 2.99 10.69
N GLY A 394 -11.54 3.39 11.91
CA GLY A 394 -11.26 2.66 13.14
C GLY A 394 -10.54 3.51 14.18
N VAL A 395 -10.87 3.24 15.44
CA VAL A 395 -10.36 3.95 16.60
C VAL A 395 -10.19 2.93 17.72
N ASN A 396 -9.05 2.97 18.43
CA ASN A 396 -8.83 2.07 19.55
C ASN A 396 -7.85 2.59 20.58
N PHE A 397 -7.89 2.03 21.79
CA PHE A 397 -6.92 2.29 22.82
C PHE A 397 -5.75 1.32 22.71
N SER A 398 -4.55 1.87 22.86
CA SER A 398 -3.37 1.07 23.19
C SER A 398 -3.49 0.48 24.60
N PRO A 399 -2.72 -0.58 24.94
CA PRO A 399 -2.67 -1.14 26.29
C PRO A 399 -2.29 -0.10 27.37
N ASP A 400 -1.52 0.92 26.98
CA ASP A 400 -1.09 2.01 27.86
C ASP A 400 -2.23 2.99 28.18
N GLY A 401 -3.36 2.92 27.47
CA GLY A 401 -4.51 3.81 27.65
C GLY A 401 -4.48 5.07 26.76
N ASP A 402 -3.55 5.15 25.82
CA ASP A 402 -3.50 6.20 24.81
C ASP A 402 -4.42 5.85 23.61
N LEU A 403 -5.22 6.80 23.14
CA LEU A 403 -6.23 6.62 22.08
C LEU A 403 -5.63 6.84 20.70
N PHE A 404 -5.90 5.97 19.72
CA PHE A 404 -5.39 6.10 18.37
C PHE A 404 -6.46 5.88 17.32
N TYR A 405 -6.22 6.44 16.14
CA TYR A 405 -7.00 6.15 14.94
C TYR A 405 -6.13 6.11 13.70
N THR A 406 -6.63 5.47 12.66
CA THR A 406 -6.07 5.51 11.31
C THR A 406 -6.97 6.32 10.38
N ASP A 407 -6.38 7.06 9.44
CA ASP A 407 -7.08 7.91 8.49
C ASP A 407 -6.67 7.55 7.06
N ASN A 408 -7.61 7.63 6.12
CA ASN A 408 -7.37 7.28 4.73
C ASN A 408 -7.05 8.52 3.88
N GLN A 409 -6.15 8.32 2.91
CA GLN A 409 -5.68 9.34 1.97
C GLN A 409 -6.81 10.08 1.24
N GLY A 410 -6.63 11.38 1.06
CA GLY A 410 -7.49 12.26 0.27
C GLY A 410 -7.27 13.73 0.59
N GLU A 411 -8.29 14.57 0.47
CA GLU A 411 -8.17 16.02 0.71
C GLU A 411 -7.54 16.29 2.07
N TRP A 412 -6.54 17.17 2.17
CA TRP A 412 -5.82 17.48 3.42
C TRP A 412 -5.06 16.31 4.08
N VAL A 413 -5.24 15.07 3.60
CA VAL A 413 -4.65 13.84 4.12
C VAL A 413 -3.73 13.25 3.04
N ALA A 414 -2.45 13.60 3.12
CA ALA A 414 -1.44 13.30 2.10
C ALA A 414 -1.37 11.81 1.71
N SER A 415 -1.24 10.95 2.71
CA SER A 415 -1.22 9.50 2.61
C SER A 415 -2.06 8.92 3.76
N ASN A 416 -2.23 7.61 3.77
CA ASN A 416 -2.74 6.89 4.92
C ASN A 416 -1.87 7.17 6.14
N LYS A 417 -2.49 7.36 7.30
CA LYS A 417 -1.79 7.82 8.50
C LYS A 417 -2.42 7.30 9.79
N MET A 418 -1.63 7.19 10.84
CA MET A 418 -2.09 6.92 12.21
C MET A 418 -1.81 8.15 13.09
N HIS A 419 -2.69 8.47 14.04
CA HIS A 419 -2.40 9.47 15.08
C HIS A 419 -2.73 8.95 16.47
N HIS A 420 -2.02 9.51 17.44
CA HIS A 420 -2.42 9.55 18.83
C HIS A 420 -3.44 10.68 19.04
N ILE A 421 -4.68 10.35 19.38
CA ILE A 421 -5.77 11.31 19.61
C ILE A 421 -5.68 11.88 21.03
N ARG A 422 -5.53 13.20 21.11
CA ARG A 422 -5.63 14.00 22.33
C ARG A 422 -6.75 15.04 22.23
N LYS A 423 -7.30 15.38 23.40
CA LYS A 423 -8.40 16.34 23.55
C LYS A 423 -8.03 17.71 22.98
N GLY A 424 -8.91 18.28 22.16
CA GLY A 424 -8.77 19.62 21.60
C GLY A 424 -7.76 19.78 20.45
N GLU A 425 -7.09 18.71 20.05
CA GLU A 425 -6.08 18.75 18.98
C GLU A 425 -6.70 18.65 17.57
N PHE A 426 -5.99 19.22 16.58
CA PHE A 426 -6.38 19.26 15.17
C PHE A 426 -5.53 18.31 14.30
N TYR A 427 -6.17 17.42 13.53
CA TYR A 427 -5.49 16.38 12.72
C TYR A 427 -5.43 16.67 11.22
N GLY A 428 -5.74 17.90 10.81
CA GLY A 428 -5.38 18.43 9.49
C GLY A 428 -6.53 18.62 8.50
N HIS A 429 -7.66 17.93 8.62
CA HIS A 429 -8.76 18.06 7.66
C HIS A 429 -9.65 19.28 7.95
N ALA A 430 -9.84 20.15 6.96
CA ALA A 430 -10.55 21.42 7.17
C ALA A 430 -12.06 21.26 7.46
N ALA A 431 -12.74 20.24 6.93
CA ALA A 431 -14.20 20.18 6.97
C ALA A 431 -14.79 20.19 8.39
N GLY A 432 -14.13 19.54 9.36
CA GLY A 432 -14.60 19.48 10.75
C GLY A 432 -14.58 20.84 11.46
N LEU A 433 -13.81 21.82 10.96
CA LEU A 433 -13.73 23.16 11.55
C LEU A 433 -15.08 23.88 11.57
N ARG A 434 -16.03 23.48 10.70
CA ARG A 434 -17.42 23.95 10.72
C ARG A 434 -18.06 23.90 12.12
N TRP A 435 -17.76 22.86 12.90
CA TRP A 435 -18.34 22.62 14.22
C TRP A 435 -17.48 23.15 15.38
N LEU A 436 -16.30 23.72 15.09
CA LEU A 436 -15.38 24.22 16.11
C LEU A 436 -16.02 25.31 16.98
N LYS A 437 -16.82 26.18 16.36
CA LYS A 437 -17.55 27.27 17.03
C LYS A 437 -18.58 26.79 18.05
N ASP A 438 -19.07 25.56 17.90
CA ASP A 438 -20.09 24.93 18.75
C ASP A 438 -19.45 24.02 19.81
N SER A 439 -18.11 23.93 19.84
CA SER A 439 -17.33 23.09 20.75
C SER A 439 -16.68 23.89 21.89
N PRO A 440 -16.19 23.23 22.95
CA PRO A 440 -15.36 23.85 23.99
C PRO A 440 -14.03 24.44 23.47
N PHE A 441 -13.64 24.13 22.23
CA PHE A 441 -12.37 24.57 21.62
C PHE A 441 -12.53 25.76 20.67
N LYS A 442 -13.68 26.45 20.72
CA LYS A 442 -13.96 27.65 19.92
C LYS A 442 -12.77 28.64 19.97
N GLY A 443 -12.29 29.02 18.79
CA GLY A 443 -11.21 30.00 18.64
C GLY A 443 -9.78 29.44 18.77
N GLN A 444 -9.60 28.14 19.04
CA GLN A 444 -8.26 27.54 19.12
C GLN A 444 -7.58 27.37 17.75
N TYR A 445 -8.34 27.29 16.66
CA TYR A 445 -7.84 27.11 15.30
C TYR A 445 -8.56 28.03 14.31
N PRO A 446 -7.87 28.59 13.30
CA PRO A 446 -8.52 29.42 12.28
C PRO A 446 -9.44 28.58 11.38
N ASP A 447 -10.54 29.18 10.93
CA ASP A 447 -11.52 28.50 10.05
C ASP A 447 -10.91 28.04 8.71
N ASN A 448 -9.82 28.67 8.27
CA ASN A 448 -9.14 28.38 7.01
C ASN A 448 -7.70 27.92 7.26
N PRO A 449 -7.42 26.60 7.23
CA PRO A 449 -6.06 26.09 7.30
C PRO A 449 -5.24 26.52 6.08
N ILE A 450 -3.94 26.70 6.31
CA ILE A 450 -3.01 27.11 5.26
C ILE A 450 -2.67 25.90 4.37
N SER A 451 -2.93 26.04 3.08
CA SER A 451 -2.67 25.02 2.05
C SER A 451 -1.30 25.23 1.38
N GLY A 452 -0.71 24.16 0.85
CA GLY A 452 0.51 24.21 0.03
C GLY A 452 1.82 24.21 0.81
N MET A 453 1.82 23.65 2.03
CA MET A 453 2.99 23.48 2.90
C MET A 453 3.63 22.11 2.70
N LEU A 454 4.87 21.91 3.18
CA LEU A 454 5.49 20.59 3.32
C LEU A 454 5.52 20.17 4.78
N TYR A 455 5.32 18.87 5.04
CA TYR A 455 5.33 18.33 6.41
C TYR A 455 6.69 18.44 7.09
N ASP A 456 7.79 18.62 6.35
CA ASP A 456 9.13 18.84 6.90
C ASP A 456 9.52 20.32 7.05
N GLY A 457 8.54 21.22 6.87
CA GLY A 457 8.67 22.65 7.10
C GLY A 457 9.41 23.43 6.00
N GLN A 458 9.86 22.76 4.94
CA GLN A 458 10.42 23.44 3.77
C GLN A 458 9.36 24.28 3.05
N LYS A 459 9.84 25.16 2.17
CA LYS A 459 8.96 25.92 1.28
C LYS A 459 8.24 24.92 0.37
N GLY A 460 6.91 25.00 0.34
CA GLY A 460 6.11 24.16 -0.54
C GLY A 460 6.35 24.39 -2.04
N PRO A 461 5.68 23.61 -2.90
CA PRO A 461 6.01 23.51 -4.32
C PRO A 461 5.74 24.79 -5.12
N ASN A 462 4.93 25.72 -4.60
CA ASN A 462 4.60 26.96 -5.30
C ASN A 462 5.53 28.12 -4.89
N PRO A 463 5.81 29.09 -5.79
CA PRO A 463 6.63 30.26 -5.45
C PRO A 463 6.12 31.05 -4.24
N ASN A 464 4.81 31.02 -3.98
CA ASN A 464 4.17 31.69 -2.85
C ASN A 464 3.80 30.73 -1.71
N SER A 465 4.29 29.49 -1.75
CA SER A 465 4.04 28.52 -0.69
C SER A 465 4.60 29.01 0.66
N PRO A 466 3.88 28.78 1.77
CA PRO A 466 4.38 29.08 3.10
C PRO A 466 5.61 28.22 3.44
N ARG A 467 6.39 28.70 4.41
CA ARG A 467 7.45 27.93 5.10
C ARG A 467 6.98 27.59 6.51
N GLY A 468 7.63 26.60 7.12
CA GLY A 468 7.32 26.14 8.48
C GLY A 468 6.42 24.91 8.50
N LEU A 469 6.38 24.23 9.63
CA LEU A 469 5.58 23.02 9.81
C LEU A 469 4.08 23.36 9.77
N PRO A 470 3.24 22.47 9.18
CA PRO A 470 1.79 22.58 9.31
C PRO A 470 1.37 22.66 10.78
N LYS A 471 0.44 23.56 11.09
CA LYS A 471 -0.11 23.71 12.46
C LYS A 471 -1.16 22.62 12.73
N LEU A 472 -0.71 21.39 12.92
CA LEU A 472 -1.56 20.25 13.24
C LEU A 472 -0.78 19.28 14.12
N THR A 473 -1.47 18.34 14.75
CA THR A 473 -0.81 17.20 15.39
C THR A 473 -0.26 16.27 14.30
N PRO A 474 1.06 16.05 14.23
CA PRO A 474 1.64 15.22 13.18
C PRO A 474 1.20 13.76 13.35
N PRO A 475 1.09 13.00 12.25
CA PRO A 475 0.86 11.57 12.35
C PRO A 475 2.03 10.87 13.00
N VAL A 476 1.72 9.85 13.80
CA VAL A 476 2.72 9.01 14.46
C VAL A 476 3.30 8.00 13.48
N ILE A 477 2.52 7.62 12.46
CA ILE A 477 2.91 6.76 11.34
C ILE A 477 2.30 7.32 10.06
N TRP A 478 3.12 7.45 9.03
CA TRP A 478 2.69 7.46 7.65
C TRP A 478 2.76 6.05 7.08
N PHE A 479 1.65 5.59 6.50
CA PHE A 479 1.64 4.38 5.68
C PHE A 479 1.79 4.81 4.22
N PRO A 480 2.93 4.53 3.55
CA PRO A 480 3.16 4.97 2.17
C PRO A 480 2.13 4.38 1.22
N TYR A 481 1.40 5.27 0.52
CA TYR A 481 0.23 4.89 -0.27
C TYR A 481 0.56 3.86 -1.35
N GLY A 482 -0.20 2.78 -1.39
CA GLY A 482 0.02 1.67 -2.33
C GLY A 482 1.03 0.63 -1.87
N ARG A 483 2.03 1.01 -1.04
CA ARG A 483 3.06 0.10 -0.53
C ARG A 483 2.67 -0.48 0.82
N MET A 484 2.23 0.38 1.73
CA MET A 484 1.67 0.03 3.04
C MET A 484 0.16 0.27 3.03
N GLY A 485 -0.53 -0.36 2.08
CA GLY A 485 -1.98 -0.26 1.97
C GLY A 485 -2.45 0.97 1.20
N GLN A 486 -3.76 1.03 0.93
CA GLN A 486 -4.44 2.18 0.31
C GLN A 486 -5.67 2.62 1.10
N SER A 487 -6.20 1.77 1.97
CA SER A 487 -7.37 2.03 2.81
C SER A 487 -7.17 1.32 4.15
N VAL A 488 -6.32 1.92 4.99
CA VAL A 488 -5.94 1.37 6.30
C VAL A 488 -7.13 1.36 7.25
N THR A 489 -7.15 0.38 8.16
CA THR A 489 -8.29 0.13 9.03
C THR A 489 -7.89 0.17 10.51
N GLU A 490 -8.76 -0.29 11.40
CA GLU A 490 -8.62 -0.08 12.85
C GLU A 490 -7.25 -0.56 13.40
N PRO A 491 -6.53 0.27 14.18
CA PRO A 491 -5.31 -0.17 14.85
C PRO A 491 -5.63 -1.09 16.03
N ARG A 492 -4.92 -2.23 16.12
CA ARG A 492 -5.11 -3.22 17.20
C ARG A 492 -3.78 -3.76 17.71
N TRP A 493 -3.60 -3.71 19.02
CA TRP A 493 -2.39 -4.21 19.66
C TRP A 493 -2.48 -5.71 19.95
N ASP A 494 -1.37 -6.40 19.74
CA ASP A 494 -1.19 -7.77 20.21
C ASP A 494 -0.97 -7.77 21.73
N THR A 495 -2.03 -8.10 22.46
CA THR A 495 -2.03 -8.29 23.92
C THR A 495 -1.92 -9.76 24.32
N THR A 496 -1.59 -10.66 23.39
CA THR A 496 -1.62 -12.11 23.61
C THR A 496 -0.41 -12.63 24.40
N GLY A 497 0.57 -11.77 24.70
CA GLY A 497 1.75 -12.12 25.49
C GLY A 497 2.71 -13.07 24.77
N GLY A 498 2.76 -13.01 23.42
CA GLY A 498 3.64 -13.84 22.59
C GLY A 498 2.99 -15.10 22.02
N LYS A 499 1.70 -15.36 22.33
CA LYS A 499 0.95 -16.47 21.72
C LYS A 499 0.75 -16.28 20.21
N PHE A 500 0.77 -15.02 19.73
CA PHE A 500 0.72 -14.68 18.31
C PHE A 500 2.11 -14.49 17.65
N GLY A 501 3.16 -15.01 18.28
CA GLY A 501 4.52 -14.99 17.75
C GLY A 501 5.37 -13.81 18.27
N PRO A 502 6.44 -13.43 17.55
CA PRO A 502 7.54 -12.63 18.11
C PRO A 502 7.25 -11.13 18.23
N PHE A 503 6.05 -10.67 17.90
CA PHE A 503 5.69 -9.25 17.80
C PHE A 503 4.79 -8.77 18.96
N ALA A 504 4.86 -9.46 20.11
CA ALA A 504 4.06 -9.13 21.29
C ALA A 504 4.14 -7.63 21.63
N GLY A 505 2.98 -7.01 21.88
CA GLY A 505 2.84 -5.59 22.20
C GLY A 505 2.90 -4.65 20.99
N GLN A 506 3.20 -5.13 19.77
CA GLN A 506 3.10 -4.30 18.58
C GLN A 506 1.63 -4.08 18.15
N CYS A 507 1.42 -3.04 17.35
CA CYS A 507 0.13 -2.77 16.73
C CYS A 507 0.07 -3.41 15.35
N PHE A 508 -1.11 -3.90 14.98
CA PHE A 508 -1.46 -4.45 13.69
C PHE A 508 -2.55 -3.60 13.06
N VAL A 509 -2.47 -3.41 11.75
CA VAL A 509 -3.40 -2.56 10.98
C VAL A 509 -3.77 -3.29 9.71
N GLY A 510 -5.07 -3.53 9.50
CA GLY A 510 -5.57 -4.10 8.25
C GLY A 510 -5.58 -3.08 7.12
N ASP A 511 -5.67 -3.58 5.89
CA ASP A 511 -5.94 -2.77 4.71
C ASP A 511 -7.07 -3.36 3.87
N GLN A 512 -8.04 -2.52 3.53
CA GLN A 512 -9.20 -2.92 2.75
C GLN A 512 -8.84 -3.14 1.28
N THR A 513 -7.99 -2.32 0.68
CA THR A 513 -7.77 -2.40 -0.77
C THR A 513 -6.75 -3.48 -1.15
N LYS A 514 -5.69 -3.63 -0.37
CA LYS A 514 -4.58 -4.58 -0.59
C LYS A 514 -4.83 -5.94 0.02
N SER A 515 -5.90 -6.11 0.80
CA SER A 515 -6.24 -7.39 1.44
C SER A 515 -5.05 -7.96 2.23
N MET A 516 -4.53 -7.15 3.15
CA MET A 516 -3.36 -7.49 3.95
C MET A 516 -3.46 -6.90 5.36
N ILE A 517 -2.58 -7.36 6.24
CA ILE A 517 -2.33 -6.81 7.57
C ILE A 517 -0.87 -6.38 7.62
N MET A 518 -0.63 -5.23 8.24
CA MET A 518 0.68 -4.61 8.47
C MET A 518 0.97 -4.52 9.96
N ARG A 519 2.25 -4.45 10.32
CA ARG A 519 2.72 -4.18 11.68
C ARG A 519 3.10 -2.71 11.85
N VAL A 520 2.98 -2.24 13.08
CA VAL A 520 3.38 -0.92 13.55
C VAL A 520 4.10 -1.08 14.88
N ALA A 521 5.33 -0.59 14.96
CA ALA A 521 6.10 -0.48 16.19
C ALA A 521 6.30 1.00 16.52
N LEU A 522 5.85 1.41 17.71
CA LEU A 522 5.90 2.80 18.16
C LEU A 522 6.96 2.98 19.24
N GLU A 523 7.52 4.18 19.31
CA GLU A 523 8.29 4.68 20.43
C GLU A 523 7.79 6.07 20.83
N LYS A 524 8.12 6.50 22.05
CA LYS A 524 7.76 7.82 22.57
C LYS A 524 9.03 8.64 22.81
N ILE A 525 9.16 9.77 22.12
CA ILE A 525 10.28 10.70 22.25
C ILE A 525 9.72 12.06 22.65
N ASN A 526 10.20 12.60 23.78
CA ASN A 526 9.73 13.88 24.33
C ASN A 526 8.19 13.95 24.49
N GLY A 527 7.57 12.83 24.87
CA GLY A 527 6.12 12.74 25.06
C GLY A 527 5.31 12.55 23.76
N THR A 528 5.94 12.59 22.59
CA THR A 528 5.28 12.41 21.28
C THR A 528 5.57 11.02 20.73
N TYR A 529 4.53 10.35 20.23
CA TYR A 529 4.68 9.07 19.53
C TYR A 529 5.23 9.26 18.11
N GLN A 530 6.09 8.33 17.71
CA GLN A 530 6.56 8.14 16.36
C GLN A 530 7.01 6.68 16.20
N GLY A 531 7.38 6.22 15.01
CA GLY A 531 7.83 4.84 14.85
C GLY A 531 7.81 4.37 13.42
N ALA A 532 7.79 3.05 13.22
CA ALA A 532 7.82 2.42 11.91
C ALA A 532 6.65 1.48 11.66
N CYS A 533 6.22 1.41 10.39
CA CYS A 533 5.36 0.34 9.90
C CYS A 533 6.12 -0.64 9.00
N PHE A 534 5.67 -1.90 9.00
CA PHE A 534 6.28 -3.03 8.28
C PHE A 534 5.20 -3.88 7.61
N PRO A 535 5.47 -4.47 6.44
CA PRO A 535 4.64 -5.56 5.92
C PRO A 535 4.56 -6.72 6.93
N PHE A 536 3.50 -7.55 6.82
CA PHE A 536 3.33 -8.67 7.73
C PHE A 536 2.64 -9.87 7.09
N ARG A 537 1.36 -9.74 6.73
CA ARG A 537 0.61 -10.86 6.15
C ARG A 537 -0.33 -10.41 5.05
N SER A 538 -0.17 -11.04 3.90
CA SER A 538 -0.87 -10.81 2.65
C SER A 538 -1.76 -12.01 2.31
N GLY A 539 -2.42 -12.00 1.15
CA GLY A 539 -3.17 -13.17 0.66
C GLY A 539 -4.54 -13.38 1.32
N PHE A 540 -5.07 -12.36 1.99
CA PHE A 540 -6.46 -12.40 2.44
C PHE A 540 -7.42 -12.38 1.25
N GLN A 541 -8.50 -13.16 1.33
CA GLN A 541 -9.45 -13.34 0.22
C GLN A 541 -10.29 -12.07 -0.08
N CYS A 542 -10.29 -11.09 0.83
CA CYS A 542 -11.08 -9.86 0.73
C CYS A 542 -10.44 -8.77 1.59
N GLY A 543 -10.83 -7.52 1.38
CA GLY A 543 -10.31 -6.36 2.10
C GLY A 543 -10.50 -6.43 3.60
N VAL A 544 -9.41 -6.32 4.38
CA VAL A 544 -9.44 -6.48 5.84
C VAL A 544 -9.93 -5.20 6.50
N ASN A 545 -11.16 -5.21 7.04
CA ASN A 545 -11.80 -4.05 7.65
C ASN A 545 -11.68 -4.00 9.18
N ARG A 546 -11.75 -5.15 9.84
CA ARG A 546 -11.60 -5.25 11.30
C ARG A 546 -10.76 -6.45 11.65
N ILE A 547 -9.93 -6.29 12.67
CA ILE A 547 -9.17 -7.39 13.24
C ILE A 547 -9.41 -7.45 14.75
N VAL A 548 -9.37 -8.64 15.33
CA VAL A 548 -9.43 -8.83 16.79
C VAL A 548 -8.61 -10.05 17.18
N PHE A 549 -7.91 -9.95 18.30
CA PHE A 549 -7.23 -11.08 18.93
C PHE A 549 -8.16 -11.74 19.94
N ASP A 550 -8.07 -13.06 20.06
CA ASP A 550 -8.59 -13.77 21.21
C ASP A 550 -7.49 -14.10 22.25
N GLU A 551 -7.89 -14.70 23.36
CA GLU A 551 -6.99 -15.12 24.43
C GLU A 551 -6.06 -16.28 24.07
N ASN A 552 -6.37 -17.02 22.99
CA ASN A 552 -5.58 -18.15 22.49
C ASN A 552 -4.45 -17.70 21.56
N GLY A 553 -4.40 -16.41 21.21
CA GLY A 553 -3.44 -15.90 20.24
C GLY A 553 -3.88 -16.13 18.80
N THR A 554 -5.17 -16.34 18.53
CA THR A 554 -5.72 -16.32 17.17
C THR A 554 -6.13 -14.89 16.82
N LEU A 555 -5.73 -14.42 15.63
CA LEU A 555 -6.26 -13.17 15.06
C LEU A 555 -7.41 -13.50 14.12
N TYR A 556 -8.54 -12.81 14.26
CA TYR A 556 -9.65 -12.88 13.30
C TYR A 556 -9.66 -11.63 12.43
N ALA A 557 -9.79 -11.81 11.12
CA ALA A 557 -9.85 -10.76 10.12
C ALA A 557 -11.23 -10.76 9.44
N GLY A 558 -12.00 -9.73 9.72
CA GLY A 558 -13.31 -9.47 9.13
C GLY A 558 -13.17 -8.62 7.88
N GLN A 559 -13.85 -9.01 6.81
CA GLN A 559 -13.54 -8.53 5.47
C GLN A 559 -14.75 -7.98 4.72
N THR A 560 -14.50 -6.99 3.86
CA THR A 560 -15.51 -6.39 2.99
C THR A 560 -14.89 -5.79 1.72
N ASN A 561 -15.62 -5.95 0.61
CA ASN A 561 -15.37 -5.31 -0.67
C ASN A 561 -16.39 -4.19 -0.96
N ARG A 562 -17.24 -3.87 0.01
CA ARG A 562 -18.36 -2.95 -0.17
C ARG A 562 -17.85 -1.53 -0.31
N GLY A 563 -18.16 -0.92 -1.47
CA GLY A 563 -17.81 0.47 -1.79
C GLY A 563 -16.54 0.59 -2.64
N TRP A 564 -15.52 -0.23 -2.37
CA TRP A 564 -14.24 -0.22 -3.09
C TRP A 564 -13.73 -1.64 -3.30
N GLY A 565 -13.29 -1.94 -4.53
CA GLY A 565 -12.66 -3.21 -4.88
C GLY A 565 -11.39 -3.48 -4.06
N SER A 566 -11.13 -4.75 -3.78
CA SER A 566 -9.94 -5.23 -3.07
C SER A 566 -9.21 -6.31 -3.88
N VAL A 567 -7.91 -6.44 -3.65
CA VAL A 567 -7.03 -7.39 -4.33
C VAL A 567 -7.48 -8.83 -4.14
N GLY A 568 -8.00 -9.19 -2.96
CA GLY A 568 -8.47 -10.54 -2.66
C GLY A 568 -9.66 -10.99 -3.52
N GLY A 569 -10.45 -10.06 -4.05
CA GLY A 569 -11.47 -10.33 -5.06
C GLY A 569 -12.78 -10.96 -4.59
N LYS A 570 -12.88 -11.51 -3.37
CA LYS A 570 -14.18 -11.90 -2.78
C LYS A 570 -14.94 -10.66 -2.32
N ASP A 571 -16.27 -10.76 -2.25
CA ASP A 571 -17.12 -9.64 -1.87
C ASP A 571 -17.12 -9.35 -0.35
N TRP A 572 -16.94 -10.38 0.47
CA TRP A 572 -16.81 -10.31 1.93
C TRP A 572 -16.21 -11.61 2.47
N GLY A 573 -15.93 -11.65 3.76
CA GLY A 573 -15.46 -12.87 4.41
C GLY A 573 -15.09 -12.69 5.88
N LEU A 574 -14.83 -13.83 6.52
CA LEU A 574 -14.20 -13.91 7.83
C LEU A 574 -13.11 -14.97 7.72
N GLN A 575 -11.88 -14.58 8.05
CA GLN A 575 -10.75 -15.50 8.08
C GLN A 575 -10.09 -15.42 9.46
N ARG A 576 -9.48 -16.51 9.90
CA ARG A 576 -8.60 -16.52 11.07
C ARG A 576 -7.16 -16.66 10.62
N LEU A 577 -6.27 -16.08 11.40
CA LEU A 577 -4.82 -16.10 11.23
C LEU A 577 -4.20 -16.72 12.48
N LYS A 578 -3.47 -17.81 12.32
CA LYS A 578 -2.77 -18.51 13.40
C LYS A 578 -1.28 -18.54 13.16
N TRP A 579 -0.50 -18.25 14.20
CA TRP A 579 0.94 -18.43 14.17
C TRP A 579 1.26 -19.93 14.18
N THR A 580 2.19 -20.37 13.33
CA THR A 580 2.56 -21.80 13.20
C THR A 580 3.50 -22.28 14.30
N GLY A 581 4.03 -21.36 15.12
CA GLY A 581 5.09 -21.63 16.09
C GLY A 581 6.49 -21.37 15.54
N GLU A 582 6.63 -21.15 14.23
CA GLU A 582 7.91 -20.79 13.61
C GLU A 582 8.13 -19.27 13.65
N VAL A 583 9.29 -18.84 14.14
CA VAL A 583 9.67 -17.41 14.16
C VAL A 583 10.20 -17.03 12.78
N PRO A 584 9.60 -16.06 12.06
CA PRO A 584 10.18 -15.54 10.82
C PRO A 584 11.41 -14.69 11.12
N PHE A 585 12.41 -14.66 10.22
CA PHE A 585 13.48 -13.65 10.29
C PHE A 585 12.99 -12.31 9.73
N GLU A 586 12.81 -11.32 10.59
CA GLU A 586 12.27 -10.01 10.25
C GLU A 586 12.92 -8.88 11.05
N ILE A 587 12.80 -7.65 10.54
CA ILE A 587 12.97 -6.45 11.36
C ILE A 587 11.79 -6.40 12.33
N SER A 588 12.08 -6.56 13.62
CA SER A 588 11.09 -6.48 14.68
C SER A 588 10.71 -5.04 14.96
N ILE A 589 11.70 -4.18 15.22
CA ILE A 589 11.50 -2.76 15.53
C ILE A 589 12.64 -1.90 14.97
N ILE A 590 12.31 -0.67 14.60
CA ILE A 590 13.27 0.40 14.31
C ILE A 590 13.06 1.48 15.38
N THR A 591 14.12 1.86 16.08
CA THR A 591 14.09 2.98 17.04
C THR A 591 15.10 4.04 16.68
N LEU A 592 14.79 5.30 16.99
CA LEU A 592 15.68 6.42 16.73
C LEU A 592 16.82 6.46 17.75
N THR A 593 18.04 6.75 17.32
CA THR A 593 19.17 7.08 18.20
C THR A 593 19.52 8.57 18.08
N LYS A 594 20.54 9.04 18.79
CA LYS A 594 21.02 10.43 18.64
C LYS A 594 21.63 10.69 17.25
N THR A 595 22.10 9.65 16.57
CA THR A 595 22.89 9.76 15.34
C THR A 595 22.28 9.04 14.15
N GLY A 596 21.21 8.26 14.34
CA GLY A 596 20.58 7.46 13.30
C GLY A 596 19.51 6.54 13.88
N PHE A 597 19.63 5.24 13.65
CA PHE A 597 18.60 4.26 14.03
C PHE A 597 19.19 2.95 14.55
N ASP A 598 18.50 2.34 15.51
CA ASP A 598 18.72 0.94 15.90
C ASP A 598 17.64 0.07 15.25
N LEU A 599 18.08 -0.97 14.54
CA LEU A 599 17.24 -2.01 13.95
C LEU A 599 17.40 -3.27 14.80
N THR A 600 16.31 -3.79 15.36
CA THR A 600 16.32 -5.08 16.08
C THR A 600 15.59 -6.13 15.28
N PHE A 601 16.20 -7.31 15.14
CA PHE A 601 15.68 -8.44 14.39
C PHE A 601 15.07 -9.51 15.31
N THR A 602 14.15 -10.29 14.77
CA THR A 602 13.47 -11.39 15.50
C THR A 602 14.43 -12.55 15.83
N LYS A 603 15.42 -12.82 14.96
CA LYS A 603 16.43 -13.88 15.11
C LYS A 603 17.85 -13.33 15.27
N PRO A 604 18.79 -14.10 15.85
CA PRO A 604 20.21 -13.77 15.82
C PRO A 604 20.74 -13.62 14.39
N ILE A 605 21.59 -12.63 14.16
CA ILE A 605 22.14 -12.28 12.84
C ILE A 605 23.58 -12.78 12.65
N GLN A 606 23.94 -13.08 11.40
CA GLN A 606 25.33 -13.31 11.02
C GLN A 606 26.07 -11.98 10.94
N ALA A 607 26.92 -11.70 11.94
CA ALA A 607 27.58 -10.40 12.08
C ALA A 607 28.37 -9.95 10.85
N ASN A 608 29.02 -10.87 10.13
CA ASN A 608 29.76 -10.57 8.90
C ASN A 608 28.87 -10.09 7.74
N THR A 609 27.60 -10.51 7.69
CA THR A 609 26.64 -10.03 6.67
C THR A 609 26.08 -8.65 7.02
N ALA A 610 26.03 -8.31 8.31
CA ALA A 610 25.40 -7.09 8.82
C ALA A 610 26.38 -5.94 9.12
N ALA A 611 27.68 -6.21 9.25
CA ALA A 611 28.68 -5.24 9.72
C ALA A 611 29.21 -4.26 8.65
N THR A 612 28.60 -4.22 7.46
CA THR A 612 28.96 -3.29 6.38
C THR A 612 27.79 -2.38 6.06
N ASP A 613 28.00 -1.29 5.32
CA ASP A 613 26.94 -0.37 4.88
C ASP A 613 26.09 -0.92 3.73
N LYS A 614 26.66 -1.82 2.91
CA LYS A 614 26.02 -2.38 1.70
C LYS A 614 24.59 -2.89 1.88
N PRO A 615 24.22 -3.58 2.98
CA PRO A 615 22.86 -4.08 3.16
C PRO A 615 21.81 -2.99 3.40
N TYR A 616 22.21 -1.77 3.79
CA TYR A 616 21.32 -0.76 4.34
C TYR A 616 20.96 0.30 3.30
N GLY A 617 20.01 -0.01 2.43
CA GLY A 617 19.36 0.97 1.58
C GLY A 617 18.50 1.91 2.42
N LEU A 618 18.76 3.22 2.35
CA LEU A 618 17.99 4.23 3.07
C LEU A 618 17.64 5.42 2.17
N THR A 619 16.35 5.70 2.06
CA THR A 619 15.85 6.92 1.43
C THR A 619 14.92 7.66 2.38
N SER A 620 14.72 8.95 2.16
CA SER A 620 13.68 9.68 2.88
C SER A 620 12.89 10.60 1.97
N TYR A 621 11.67 10.91 2.37
CA TYR A 621 10.79 11.84 1.66
C TYR A 621 9.83 12.51 2.62
N THR A 622 9.13 13.53 2.12
CA THR A 622 8.03 14.18 2.83
C THR A 622 6.80 14.25 1.93
N TYR A 623 5.74 14.90 2.42
CA TYR A 623 4.49 15.07 1.71
C TYR A 623 4.07 16.54 1.67
N ASN A 624 3.16 16.87 0.75
CA ASN A 624 2.46 18.14 0.74
C ASN A 624 1.28 18.10 1.72
N TYR A 625 1.15 19.16 2.52
CA TYR A 625 -0.07 19.49 3.24
C TYR A 625 -0.85 20.55 2.46
N PHE A 626 -1.95 20.14 1.85
CA PHE A 626 -2.79 20.98 1.00
C PHE A 626 -4.21 20.45 0.88
N SER A 627 -5.11 21.26 0.34
CA SER A 627 -6.51 20.91 0.09
C SER A 627 -6.72 19.86 -1.00
N ASN A 628 -5.70 19.52 -1.77
CA ASN A 628 -5.82 18.56 -2.87
C ASN A 628 -5.97 17.12 -2.35
N TYR A 629 -6.58 16.27 -3.18
CA TYR A 629 -6.79 14.86 -2.88
C TYR A 629 -5.46 14.09 -2.81
N GLY A 630 -4.95 13.96 -1.60
CA GLY A 630 -3.68 13.38 -1.19
C GLY A 630 -2.46 13.91 -1.93
N SER A 631 -1.30 13.36 -1.57
CA SER A 631 0.00 13.84 -2.05
C SER A 631 0.84 12.66 -2.53
N PRO A 632 1.57 12.81 -3.65
CA PRO A 632 2.70 11.94 -3.89
C PRO A 632 3.76 12.17 -2.81
N GLU A 633 4.68 11.23 -2.70
CA GLU A 633 5.93 11.43 -1.99
C GLU A 633 6.76 12.47 -2.75
N VAL A 634 7.30 13.45 -2.03
CA VAL A 634 8.07 14.55 -2.61
C VAL A 634 9.39 14.75 -1.87
N ASP A 635 10.32 15.44 -2.54
CA ASP A 635 11.65 15.73 -2.01
C ASP A 635 12.39 14.45 -1.57
N ARG A 636 12.38 13.42 -2.43
CA ARG A 636 13.09 12.16 -2.16
C ARG A 636 14.60 12.41 -2.06
N ARG A 637 15.22 11.90 -1.00
CA ARG A 637 16.66 11.96 -0.72
C ARG A 637 17.20 10.55 -0.55
N ASN A 638 18.36 10.28 -1.14
CA ASN A 638 19.15 9.11 -0.77
C ASN A 638 19.95 9.48 0.49
N GLU A 639 19.70 8.78 1.58
CA GLU A 639 20.36 9.05 2.85
C GLU A 639 21.62 8.19 2.96
N THR A 640 22.68 8.75 3.53
CA THR A 640 23.94 8.03 3.69
C THR A 640 23.97 7.30 5.02
N VAL A 641 24.27 6.00 5.01
CA VAL A 641 24.64 5.26 6.22
C VAL A 641 26.13 5.45 6.44
N SER A 642 26.48 6.26 7.44
CA SER A 642 27.87 6.69 7.69
C SER A 642 28.66 5.77 8.62
N ALA A 643 27.96 4.97 9.43
CA ALA A 643 28.55 3.93 10.27
C ALA A 643 27.52 2.84 10.57
N VAL A 644 28.02 1.62 10.79
CA VAL A 644 27.21 0.44 11.14
C VAL A 644 27.88 -0.28 12.30
N ARG A 645 27.10 -0.67 13.32
CA ARG A 645 27.59 -1.37 14.51
C ARG A 645 26.63 -2.49 14.88
N VAL A 646 27.11 -3.74 14.81
CA VAL A 646 26.36 -4.89 15.28
C VAL A 646 26.31 -4.87 16.81
N GLY A 647 25.10 -5.01 17.36
CA GLY A 647 24.82 -5.03 18.79
C GLY A 647 25.41 -6.28 19.47
N LYS A 648 25.76 -6.13 20.74
CA LYS A 648 26.28 -7.25 21.57
C LYS A 648 25.24 -8.35 21.82
N ASP A 649 23.96 -8.03 21.62
CA ASP A 649 22.85 -8.98 21.70
C ASP A 649 22.81 -9.97 20.52
N GLY A 650 23.62 -9.73 19.48
CA GLY A 650 23.62 -10.51 18.25
C GLY A 650 22.32 -10.42 17.46
N LYS A 651 21.43 -9.47 17.78
CA LYS A 651 20.10 -9.31 17.20
C LYS A 651 19.82 -7.88 16.76
N SER A 652 20.67 -6.92 17.10
CA SER A 652 20.47 -5.53 16.76
C SER A 652 21.61 -4.98 15.91
N VAL A 653 21.31 -3.97 15.11
CA VAL A 653 22.30 -3.17 14.39
C VAL A 653 21.99 -1.69 14.56
N SER A 654 22.99 -0.93 14.97
CA SER A 654 22.93 0.52 15.04
C SER A 654 23.55 1.11 13.77
N ILE A 655 22.83 2.02 13.13
CA ILE A 655 23.30 2.76 11.95
C ILE A 655 23.31 4.26 12.23
N ASP A 656 24.36 4.95 11.76
CA ASP A 656 24.45 6.41 11.84
C ASP A 656 24.03 7.05 10.51
N VAL A 657 23.07 7.98 10.56
CA VAL A 657 22.51 8.68 9.42
C VAL A 657 22.67 10.19 9.66
N PRO A 658 23.64 10.86 9.02
CA PRO A 658 23.85 12.28 9.21
C PRO A 658 22.65 13.07 8.64
N ASN A 659 22.36 14.22 9.24
CA ASN A 659 21.34 15.17 8.76
C ASN A 659 19.89 14.67 8.81
N LEU A 660 19.55 13.92 9.86
CA LEU A 660 18.16 13.60 10.16
C LEU A 660 17.27 14.85 10.23
N LYS A 661 16.05 14.73 9.72
CA LYS A 661 15.13 15.85 9.61
C LYS A 661 13.70 15.42 9.94
N VAL A 662 13.10 16.15 10.86
CA VAL A 662 11.71 15.97 11.29
C VAL A 662 10.72 16.25 10.17
N GLY A 663 9.53 15.64 10.25
CA GLY A 663 8.46 15.75 9.25
C GLY A 663 8.69 14.90 8.00
N ARG A 664 9.54 13.89 8.09
CA ARG A 664 9.92 12.99 6.99
C ARG A 664 9.65 11.53 7.33
N VAL A 665 9.48 10.73 6.30
CA VAL A 665 9.48 9.27 6.37
C VAL A 665 10.84 8.77 5.89
N TYR A 666 11.46 7.88 6.65
CA TYR A 666 12.68 7.15 6.32
C TYR A 666 12.32 5.74 5.90
N GLU A 667 12.56 5.44 4.63
CA GLU A 667 12.30 4.17 3.98
C GLU A 667 13.59 3.33 4.02
N PHE A 668 13.51 2.21 4.73
CA PHE A 668 14.57 1.22 4.87
C PHE A 668 14.32 0.11 3.86
N ARG A 669 15.39 -0.28 3.17
CA ARG A 669 15.46 -1.46 2.33
C ARG A 669 16.72 -2.25 2.72
N ILE A 670 16.52 -3.36 3.42
CA ILE A 670 17.57 -4.16 4.03
C ILE A 670 17.72 -5.46 3.25
N ASP A 671 18.73 -5.55 2.40
CA ASP A 671 18.98 -6.72 1.55
C ASP A 671 20.33 -7.38 1.90
N GLY A 672 20.36 -8.70 2.04
CA GLY A 672 21.61 -9.47 2.24
C GLY A 672 22.05 -9.70 3.69
N ILE A 673 21.31 -9.22 4.69
CA ILE A 673 21.50 -9.67 6.08
C ILE A 673 20.90 -11.07 6.23
N LEU A 674 21.67 -11.97 6.83
CA LEU A 674 21.24 -13.34 7.12
C LEU A 674 21.11 -13.60 8.62
N ALA A 675 20.15 -14.42 9.00
CA ALA A 675 20.07 -15.01 10.32
C ALA A 675 21.16 -16.09 10.50
N THR A 676 21.48 -16.45 11.74
CA THR A 676 22.50 -17.49 12.03
C THR A 676 22.17 -18.86 11.47
N ASP A 677 20.89 -19.14 11.20
CA ASP A 677 20.39 -20.34 10.52
C ASP A 677 20.44 -20.24 8.97
N GLY A 678 20.89 -19.11 8.44
CA GLY A 678 21.02 -18.85 6.99
C GLY A 678 19.78 -18.24 6.34
N GLU A 679 18.68 -18.02 7.09
CA GLU A 679 17.48 -17.40 6.52
C GLU A 679 17.71 -15.93 6.14
N SER A 680 17.13 -15.52 5.01
CA SER A 680 17.04 -14.11 4.61
C SER A 680 15.80 -13.45 5.22
N LEU A 681 15.80 -12.12 5.28
CA LEU A 681 14.64 -11.36 5.76
C LEU A 681 13.39 -11.70 4.95
N LEU A 682 12.32 -12.06 5.64
CA LEU A 682 11.01 -12.31 5.01
C LEU A 682 10.44 -11.02 4.40
N HIS A 683 10.59 -9.91 5.14
CA HIS A 683 10.24 -8.56 4.70
C HIS A 683 11.46 -7.65 4.85
N PRO A 684 12.14 -7.30 3.75
CA PRO A 684 13.34 -6.48 3.78
C PRO A 684 13.03 -4.97 3.87
N GLU A 685 11.80 -4.55 4.18
CA GLU A 685 11.41 -3.14 4.15
C GLU A 685 10.73 -2.66 5.45
N GLY A 686 10.93 -1.37 5.74
CA GLY A 686 10.30 -0.69 6.87
C GLY A 686 10.25 0.82 6.66
N TYR A 687 9.25 1.49 7.23
CA TYR A 687 9.02 2.92 6.98
C TYR A 687 8.86 3.68 8.30
N TYR A 688 9.90 4.42 8.69
CA TYR A 688 9.95 5.16 9.95
C TYR A 688 9.47 6.60 9.77
N THR A 689 8.48 7.04 10.55
CA THR A 689 8.01 8.43 10.59
C THR A 689 8.76 9.20 11.66
N LEU A 690 9.46 10.28 11.30
CA LEU A 690 10.29 11.06 12.22
C LEU A 690 9.62 12.40 12.57
N ASN A 691 9.21 12.56 13.84
CA ASN A 691 8.58 13.79 14.34
C ASN A 691 9.50 14.60 15.28
N HIS A 692 10.30 13.92 16.10
CA HIS A 692 11.24 14.51 17.05
C HIS A 692 12.59 13.79 16.99
N LEU A 693 13.66 14.57 17.19
CA LEU A 693 15.00 14.06 17.43
C LEU A 693 15.20 13.77 18.93
N ARG A 694 16.16 12.88 19.24
CA ARG A 694 16.54 12.53 20.63
C ARG A 694 17.49 13.52 21.28
#